data_AF-A0A7C0Y782-F1
#
_entry.id   AF-A0A7C0Y782-F1
#
_cell.length_a   1.000
_cell.length_b   1.000
_cell.length_c   1.000
_cell.angle_alpha   90.00
_cell.angle_beta   90.00
_cell.angle_gamma   90.00
#
_symmetry.space_group_name_H-M   'P 1'
#
loop_
_entity.id
_entity.type
_entity.pdbx_description
1 polymer ?
#
loop_
_entity_poly.entity_id
_entity_poly.type
_entity_poly.pdbx_seq_one_letter_code
_entity_poly.pdbx_strand_id
1 'polypeptide(L)'
;MLMIKYAKKAYSMVEVCSMLNRYVAAWLKQNFNDLSPPQKYAIPLIHQGKNVLVSSPTGSGKTLTAFISILSKLFDLAEKNRLEDKVYCVYISPLRALSNDIHRNLEVPLEEISKMLGNGIKIRHSVRTGDTSAQEKQKMLRRPPHILITTPESLAIMLNAPKFRDKLRPKWVIIDEIHSLCESKRGTHLSLTLERMQYWQPTTFVRIGLSATISPIEEVARFLVGYENGEERDCYIVDVSFIKKKDLKVLAPVRDLICTQTEKATGEMYRMLYDMIKKHKTTLVFTNTRSGTERVVFHLKQVMPKMVASIDQDDIAAHHGSLSRDIRFDVEENMKKGRLKAVVSSTSLELGIDIGYVDLVVQIGSPKSVTRCLQRIGRSGHKLHAKVKGYMLCLDRDDLVECGVMVREAYKNHLDKAIIPKKPLDVLAQHIMGMAINKKWSVGEALNIIRQAYPYRNLTKEELQSVLRFLSGSYSELEEYKVYGKIWYSSEEGVFGRRGKYARVIYALNLGTIPDEVMIKVYDGKRKVGSIEEEFLERLSKGDKFVLGGRVYEFVSARGVKAKVRPAFDSKPTVPAWFSEQLPLSFDLAKEIGKFREWMFSEIGKRERSALIEYIERELHTNRNAAEIIYDYFREQYLYMQSLGCKHFPTDTNIMIEISRDELGRQVMIFHTLFGRRVNDALARAYAYLAGKKLRRNVGVVITDNGFMLVLPRPLKDFRFIKELKKANIREILSKVIVKTEMMKRRFRHVANRSLMILRNYKGHEIKVSKQQISAATLMKVASEIAGFPVIKETIREIAEDMMDVINAEKVLESIENNKRRFFFINTEQSLPTPFSHNIMLTGLSDIVLMEDRRALLERYHREIMKRIKKEIKS
;
A
#
# COMPACT_ATOMS: atom_id res chain seq x y z
N MET A 1 -31.15 14.87 -1.95
CA MET A 1 -30.15 15.87 -2.38
C MET A 1 -28.77 15.22 -2.23
N LEU A 2 -27.87 15.27 -3.22
CA LEU A 2 -26.55 14.60 -3.10
C LEU A 2 -25.77 15.14 -1.89
N MET A 3 -25.40 14.27 -0.95
CA MET A 3 -24.71 14.62 0.30
C MET A 3 -23.22 14.95 0.06
N ILE A 4 -22.63 14.42 -1.00
CA ILE A 4 -21.26 14.75 -1.44
C ILE A 4 -21.32 15.71 -2.64
N LYS A 5 -20.60 16.84 -2.55
CA LYS A 5 -20.63 17.92 -3.55
C LYS A 5 -19.22 18.40 -3.88
N TYR A 6 -18.98 18.78 -5.12
CA TYR A 6 -17.74 19.46 -5.51
C TYR A 6 -17.83 20.96 -5.24
N ALA A 7 -16.78 21.55 -4.67
CA ALA A 7 -16.66 22.99 -4.50
C ALA A 7 -16.46 23.67 -5.87
N LYS A 8 -17.36 24.60 -6.24
CA LYS A 8 -17.34 25.28 -7.55
C LYS A 8 -16.85 26.72 -7.51
N LYS A 9 -16.93 27.40 -6.36
CA LYS A 9 -16.55 28.81 -6.20
C LYS A 9 -15.14 28.93 -5.62
N ALA A 10 -14.22 29.54 -6.38
CA ALA A 10 -12.97 30.06 -5.85
C ALA A 10 -13.23 31.44 -5.23
N TYR A 11 -12.73 31.68 -4.02
CA TYR A 11 -12.83 32.98 -3.37
C TYR A 11 -11.52 33.75 -3.52
N SER A 12 -11.63 35.07 -3.64
CA SER A 12 -10.49 35.98 -3.62
C SER A 12 -9.87 36.07 -2.22
N MET A 13 -8.61 36.48 -2.14
CA MET A 13 -7.95 36.74 -0.86
C MET A 13 -8.70 37.79 -0.03
N VAL A 14 -9.30 38.81 -0.69
CA VAL A 14 -10.09 39.85 -0.01
C VAL A 14 -11.34 39.27 0.63
N GLU A 15 -12.13 38.48 -0.12
CA GLU A 15 -13.31 37.79 0.42
C GLU A 15 -12.93 36.89 1.59
N VAL A 16 -11.87 36.08 1.46
CA VAL A 16 -11.42 35.18 2.54
C VAL A 16 -10.99 35.98 3.77
N CYS A 17 -10.13 36.98 3.61
CA CYS A 17 -9.66 37.80 4.73
C CYS A 17 -10.79 38.54 5.44
N SER A 18 -11.87 38.91 4.74
CA SER A 18 -13.04 39.57 5.36
C SER A 18 -13.79 38.67 6.37
N MET A 19 -13.64 37.35 6.25
CA MET A 19 -14.28 36.37 7.15
C MET A 19 -13.40 36.00 8.35
N LEU A 20 -12.10 36.29 8.28
CA LEU A 20 -11.12 35.86 9.27
C LEU A 20 -10.95 36.91 10.38
N ASN A 21 -10.42 36.44 11.51
CA ASN A 21 -9.90 37.29 12.55
C ASN A 21 -8.88 38.29 11.98
N ARG A 22 -8.93 39.54 12.43
CA ARG A 22 -8.12 40.64 11.88
C ARG A 22 -6.61 40.36 11.89
N TYR A 23 -6.08 39.70 12.91
CA TYR A 23 -4.65 39.40 13.01
C TYR A 23 -4.25 38.24 12.10
N VAL A 24 -5.11 37.22 11.98
CA VAL A 24 -4.91 36.12 11.02
C VAL A 24 -4.97 36.65 9.58
N ALA A 25 -5.91 37.54 9.28
CA ALA A 25 -6.03 38.19 7.98
C ALA A 25 -4.81 39.07 7.65
N ALA A 26 -4.31 39.83 8.63
CA ALA A 26 -3.09 40.65 8.48
C ALA A 26 -1.85 39.78 8.23
N TRP A 27 -1.67 38.73 9.04
CA TRP A 27 -0.58 37.76 8.88
C TRP A 27 -0.58 37.12 7.50
N LEU A 28 -1.76 36.74 7.01
CA LEU A 28 -1.92 36.12 5.69
C LEU A 28 -1.56 37.09 4.56
N LYS A 29 -1.93 38.38 4.68
CA LYS A 29 -1.54 39.44 3.72
C LYS A 29 -0.05 39.76 3.74
N GLN A 30 0.61 39.64 4.90
CA GLN A 30 2.03 39.91 5.04
C GLN A 30 2.90 38.78 4.46
N ASN A 31 2.46 37.52 4.63
CA ASN A 31 3.28 36.35 4.29
C ASN A 31 3.02 35.78 2.89
N PHE A 32 1.90 36.12 2.25
CA PHE A 32 1.52 35.56 0.95
C PHE A 32 1.02 36.65 0.00
N ASN A 33 1.46 36.57 -1.26
CA ASN A 33 0.98 37.47 -2.31
C ASN A 33 -0.48 37.21 -2.69
N ASP A 34 -0.89 35.93 -2.70
CA ASP A 34 -2.27 35.48 -2.95
C ASP A 34 -2.46 34.09 -2.34
N LEU A 35 -3.72 33.67 -2.20
CA LEU A 35 -4.11 32.34 -1.74
C LEU A 35 -3.80 31.27 -2.80
N SER A 36 -3.35 30.11 -2.35
CA SER A 36 -3.23 28.94 -3.23
C SER A 36 -4.62 28.41 -3.61
N PRO A 37 -4.76 27.68 -4.73
CA PRO A 37 -6.02 27.07 -5.13
C PRO A 37 -6.76 26.32 -4.01
N PRO A 38 -6.15 25.37 -3.27
CA PRO A 38 -6.88 24.69 -2.19
C PRO A 38 -7.38 25.65 -1.12
N GLN A 39 -6.63 26.71 -0.81
CA GLN A 39 -7.02 27.75 0.15
C GLN A 39 -8.25 28.53 -0.32
N LYS A 40 -8.28 28.94 -1.60
CA LYS A 40 -9.38 29.70 -2.21
C LYS A 40 -10.73 28.97 -2.15
N TYR A 41 -10.72 27.65 -2.28
CA TYR A 41 -11.96 26.85 -2.26
C TYR A 41 -12.32 26.37 -0.85
N ALA A 42 -11.35 25.93 -0.05
CA ALA A 42 -11.64 25.22 1.21
C ALA A 42 -11.80 26.13 2.43
N ILE A 43 -11.05 27.24 2.53
CA ILE A 43 -11.05 28.09 3.75
C ILE A 43 -12.48 28.56 4.10
N PRO A 44 -13.28 29.12 3.15
CA PRO A 44 -14.65 29.55 3.46
C PRO A 44 -15.56 28.41 3.91
N LEU A 45 -15.46 27.24 3.27
CA LEU A 45 -16.28 26.06 3.62
C LEU A 45 -15.96 25.58 5.03
N ILE A 46 -14.67 25.49 5.38
CA ILE A 46 -14.22 25.11 6.72
C ILE A 46 -14.67 26.16 7.75
N HIS A 47 -14.60 27.46 7.40
CA HIS A 47 -15.02 28.55 8.28
C HIS A 47 -16.53 28.51 8.57
N GLN A 48 -17.34 28.07 7.60
CA GLN A 48 -18.79 27.85 7.73
C GLN A 48 -19.16 26.54 8.45
N GLY A 49 -18.17 25.76 8.90
CA GLY A 49 -18.41 24.51 9.60
C GLY A 49 -18.82 23.34 8.71
N LYS A 50 -18.48 23.36 7.41
CA LYS A 50 -18.73 22.25 6.49
C LYS A 50 -17.59 21.24 6.51
N ASN A 51 -17.91 19.94 6.39
CA ASN A 51 -16.91 18.90 6.16
C ASN A 51 -16.28 19.09 4.79
N VAL A 52 -14.96 18.93 4.68
CA VAL A 52 -14.22 19.15 3.44
C VAL A 52 -13.17 18.06 3.23
N LEU A 53 -13.13 17.48 2.03
CA LEU A 53 -12.00 16.69 1.54
C LEU A 53 -11.22 17.52 0.52
N VAL A 54 -9.98 17.87 0.85
CA VAL A 54 -9.07 18.59 -0.05
C VAL A 54 -8.15 17.57 -0.73
N SER A 55 -8.30 17.40 -2.03
CA SER A 55 -7.32 16.69 -2.86
C SER A 55 -6.53 17.70 -3.69
N SER A 56 -5.23 17.76 -3.43
CA SER A 56 -4.34 18.63 -4.20
C SER A 56 -2.91 18.09 -4.21
N PRO A 57 -2.04 18.55 -5.13
CA PRO A 57 -0.66 18.10 -5.19
C PRO A 57 0.13 18.49 -3.94
N THR A 58 1.23 17.80 -3.67
CA THR A 58 2.24 18.18 -2.66
C THR A 58 2.79 19.59 -2.94
N GLY A 59 3.15 20.32 -1.88
CA GLY A 59 3.65 21.69 -1.98
C GLY A 59 2.61 22.77 -2.35
N SER A 60 1.31 22.46 -2.28
CA SER A 60 0.22 23.43 -2.60
C SER A 60 -0.36 24.17 -1.39
N GLY A 61 0.21 23.99 -0.19
CA GLY A 61 -0.28 24.63 1.04
C GLY A 61 -1.51 23.94 1.67
N LYS A 62 -1.74 22.65 1.41
CA LYS A 62 -2.85 21.85 1.99
C LYS A 62 -2.98 21.96 3.50
N THR A 63 -1.86 21.82 4.21
CA THR A 63 -1.86 21.85 5.67
C THR A 63 -2.36 23.19 6.19
N LEU A 64 -1.79 24.29 5.70
CA LEU A 64 -2.19 25.65 6.11
C LEU A 64 -3.65 25.94 5.76
N THR A 65 -4.16 25.38 4.65
CA THR A 65 -5.57 25.48 4.26
C THR A 65 -6.53 25.02 5.37
N ALA A 66 -6.20 23.92 6.06
CA ALA A 66 -7.02 23.42 7.15
C ALA A 66 -6.94 24.28 8.41
N PHE A 67 -5.76 24.88 8.67
CA PHE A 67 -5.51 25.60 9.92
C PHE A 67 -5.96 27.05 9.91
N ILE A 68 -5.94 27.77 8.78
CA ILE A 68 -6.27 29.22 8.75
C ILE A 68 -7.61 29.52 9.42
N SER A 69 -8.68 28.80 9.05
CA SER A 69 -10.01 28.99 9.66
C SER A 69 -10.05 28.61 11.15
N ILE A 70 -9.30 27.58 11.53
CA ILE A 70 -9.22 27.12 12.93
C ILE A 70 -8.48 28.15 13.79
N LEU A 71 -7.32 28.63 13.33
CA LEU A 71 -6.55 29.68 13.98
C LEU A 71 -7.39 30.94 14.15
N SER A 72 -8.09 31.37 13.10
CA SER A 72 -9.02 32.51 13.17
C SER A 72 -10.03 32.35 14.30
N LYS A 73 -10.71 31.21 14.40
CA LYS A 73 -11.71 30.99 15.46
C LYS A 73 -11.09 30.88 16.84
N LEU A 74 -9.88 30.34 16.97
CA LEU A 74 -9.17 30.26 18.25
C LEU A 74 -8.71 31.63 18.74
N PHE A 75 -8.20 32.48 17.83
CA PHE A 75 -7.85 33.87 18.15
C PHE A 75 -9.09 34.70 18.47
N ASP A 76 -10.22 34.50 17.79
CA ASP A 76 -11.50 35.14 18.17
C ASP A 76 -11.94 34.78 19.61
N LEU A 77 -11.75 33.51 20.01
CA LEU A 77 -12.04 33.08 21.37
C LEU A 77 -11.04 33.66 22.38
N ALA A 78 -9.76 33.74 22.00
CA ALA A 78 -8.71 34.35 22.82
C ALA A 78 -9.02 35.82 23.11
N GLU A 79 -9.30 36.62 22.07
CA GLU A 79 -9.63 38.04 22.20
C GLU A 79 -10.84 38.29 23.09
N LYS A 80 -11.83 37.39 23.04
CA LYS A 80 -13.06 37.48 23.83
C LYS A 80 -12.91 36.89 25.25
N ASN A 81 -11.72 36.43 25.65
CA ASN A 81 -11.48 35.70 26.90
C ASN A 81 -12.38 34.46 27.09
N ARG A 82 -12.71 33.78 25.97
CA ARG A 82 -13.55 32.56 25.92
C ARG A 82 -12.77 31.31 25.53
N LEU A 83 -11.45 31.40 25.45
CA LEU A 83 -10.58 30.27 25.12
C LEU A 83 -10.33 29.39 26.36
N GLU A 84 -11.22 28.42 26.57
CA GLU A 84 -11.13 27.47 27.68
C GLU A 84 -9.98 26.45 27.56
N ASP A 85 -9.58 25.88 28.71
CA ASP A 85 -8.62 24.78 28.81
C ASP A 85 -9.21 23.43 28.36
N LYS A 86 -9.40 23.30 27.04
CA LYS A 86 -9.84 22.08 26.33
C LYS A 86 -9.25 21.98 24.93
N VAL A 87 -9.33 20.79 24.34
CA VAL A 87 -8.89 20.52 22.96
C VAL A 87 -10.01 20.94 22.00
N TYR A 88 -9.73 21.89 21.11
CA TYR A 88 -10.66 22.38 20.07
C TYR A 88 -10.40 21.76 18.69
N CYS A 89 -9.16 21.39 18.40
CA CYS A 89 -8.77 20.77 17.13
C CYS A 89 -7.96 19.50 17.40
N VAL A 90 -8.32 18.41 16.73
CA VAL A 90 -7.53 17.19 16.69
C VAL A 90 -6.94 17.03 15.29
N TYR A 91 -5.62 16.98 15.19
CA TYR A 91 -4.91 16.66 13.96
C TYR A 91 -4.44 15.21 14.02
N ILE A 92 -4.86 14.40 13.05
CA ILE A 92 -4.49 13.00 12.92
C ILE A 92 -3.44 12.86 11.84
N SER A 93 -2.26 12.44 12.25
CA SER A 93 -1.16 12.09 11.34
C SER A 93 -1.05 10.57 11.17
N PRO A 94 -0.85 10.06 9.94
CA PRO A 94 -0.48 8.66 9.75
C PRO A 94 0.93 8.37 10.26
N LEU A 95 1.86 9.31 10.27
CA LEU A 95 3.26 9.03 10.62
C LEU A 95 3.73 9.88 11.79
N ARG A 96 4.51 9.28 12.69
CA ARG A 96 5.06 10.00 13.85
C ARG A 96 6.01 11.13 13.42
N ALA A 97 6.80 10.91 12.37
CA ALA A 97 7.70 11.93 11.81
C ALA A 97 6.90 13.17 11.36
N LEU A 98 5.82 12.94 10.62
CA LEU A 98 4.92 14.00 10.14
C LEU A 98 4.27 14.77 11.31
N SER A 99 3.96 14.13 12.44
CA SER A 99 3.43 14.84 13.61
C SER A 99 4.37 15.93 14.14
N ASN A 100 5.69 15.68 14.14
CA ASN A 100 6.68 16.65 14.61
C ASN A 100 6.88 17.79 13.60
N ASP A 101 6.81 17.49 12.31
CA ASP A 101 6.88 18.50 11.25
C ASP A 101 5.71 19.47 11.32
N ILE A 102 4.50 18.96 11.53
CA ILE A 102 3.31 19.80 11.69
C ILE A 102 3.40 20.67 12.93
N HIS A 103 3.95 20.15 14.04
CA HIS A 103 4.18 20.95 15.24
C HIS A 103 5.08 22.14 14.96
N ARG A 104 6.22 21.93 14.30
CA ARG A 104 7.18 22.98 13.93
C ARG A 104 6.58 23.98 12.95
N ASN A 105 5.87 23.48 11.93
CA ASN A 105 5.25 24.33 10.91
C ASN A 105 4.10 25.20 11.46
N LEU A 106 3.44 24.79 12.55
CA LEU A 106 2.43 25.59 13.24
C LEU A 106 3.02 26.61 14.22
N GLU A 107 4.24 26.38 14.71
CA GLU A 107 4.87 27.25 15.70
C GLU A 107 5.08 28.66 15.15
N VAL A 108 5.59 28.77 13.91
CA VAL A 108 5.81 30.05 13.23
C VAL A 108 4.53 30.91 13.12
N PRO A 109 3.43 30.47 12.49
CA PRO A 109 2.22 31.29 12.40
C PRO A 109 1.62 31.60 13.78
N LEU A 110 1.68 30.66 14.73
CA LEU A 110 1.16 30.88 16.08
C LEU A 110 1.93 31.99 16.82
N GLU A 111 3.26 31.98 16.75
CA GLU A 111 4.09 33.01 17.37
C GLU A 111 3.91 34.37 16.72
N GLU A 112 3.93 34.44 15.39
CA GLU A 112 3.80 35.69 14.65
C GLU A 112 2.44 36.36 14.89
N ILE A 113 1.34 35.59 14.82
CA ILE A 113 0.00 36.13 15.08
C ILE A 113 -0.16 36.52 16.56
N SER A 114 0.41 35.74 17.50
CA SER A 114 0.36 36.10 18.93
C SER A 114 1.15 37.37 19.23
N LYS A 115 2.29 37.60 18.54
CA LYS A 115 3.06 38.86 18.63
C LYS A 115 2.24 40.05 18.13
N MET A 116 1.52 39.89 17.01
CA MET A 116 0.63 40.94 16.48
C MET A 116 -0.51 41.30 17.45
N LEU A 117 -1.02 40.32 18.21
CA LEU A 117 -2.08 40.52 19.19
C LEU A 117 -1.61 41.30 20.44
N GLY A 118 -0.34 41.15 20.84
CA GLY A 118 0.31 41.98 21.86
C GLY A 118 -0.14 41.77 23.31
N ASN A 119 -1.10 40.89 23.60
CA ASN A 119 -1.68 40.69 24.94
C ASN A 119 -1.16 39.45 25.69
N GLY A 120 -0.13 38.78 25.17
CA GLY A 120 0.48 37.59 25.78
C GLY A 120 -0.35 36.30 25.70
N ILE A 121 -1.53 36.31 25.08
CA ILE A 121 -2.35 35.10 24.90
C ILE A 121 -1.68 34.17 23.89
N LYS A 122 -1.47 32.90 24.27
CA LYS A 122 -0.88 31.88 23.42
C LYS A 122 -1.87 30.74 23.15
N ILE A 123 -2.10 30.46 21.87
CA ILE A 123 -2.77 29.21 21.48
C ILE A 123 -1.79 28.06 21.67
N ARG A 124 -2.14 27.11 22.53
CA ARG A 124 -1.30 25.95 22.85
C ARG A 124 -1.52 24.83 21.83
N HIS A 125 -0.45 24.30 21.25
CA HIS A 125 -0.45 23.06 20.48
C HIS A 125 0.53 22.06 21.08
N SER A 126 0.28 20.75 20.91
CA SER A 126 1.21 19.72 21.37
C SER A 126 1.04 18.41 20.62
N VAL A 127 2.12 17.63 20.54
CA VAL A 127 2.13 16.28 19.97
C VAL A 127 1.94 15.24 21.07
N ARG A 128 0.93 14.38 20.92
CA ARG A 128 0.73 13.20 21.78
C ARG A 128 0.73 11.92 20.96
N THR A 129 1.76 11.11 21.15
CA THR A 129 1.91 9.79 20.52
C THR A 129 2.23 8.71 21.55
N GLY A 130 2.55 7.49 21.09
CA GLY A 130 3.10 6.44 21.95
C GLY A 130 4.39 6.86 22.66
N ASP A 131 5.20 7.72 22.02
CA ASP A 131 6.53 8.14 22.51
C ASP A 131 6.47 9.27 23.54
N THR A 132 5.33 9.96 23.67
CA THR A 132 5.17 11.04 24.65
C THR A 132 5.34 10.49 26.06
N SER A 133 6.19 11.15 26.85
CA SER A 133 6.52 10.71 28.21
C SER A 133 5.29 10.75 29.13
N ALA A 134 5.33 9.98 30.22
CA ALA A 134 4.27 10.02 31.23
C ALA A 134 4.12 11.43 31.85
N GLN A 135 5.24 12.13 32.03
CA GLN A 135 5.27 13.49 32.57
C GLN A 135 4.56 14.50 31.64
N GLU A 136 4.85 14.46 30.34
CA GLU A 136 4.17 15.31 29.35
C GLU A 136 2.68 14.99 29.25
N LYS A 137 2.32 13.70 29.27
CA LYS A 137 0.90 13.26 29.29
C LYS A 137 0.16 13.84 30.51
N GLN A 138 0.80 13.90 31.68
CA GLN A 138 0.22 14.53 32.87
C GLN A 138 0.13 16.05 32.75
N LYS A 139 1.14 16.72 32.19
CA LYS A 139 1.10 18.16 31.91
C LYS A 139 -0.08 18.51 31.00
N MET A 140 -0.26 17.76 29.91
CA MET A 140 -1.40 17.91 29.00
C MET A 140 -2.76 17.65 29.67
N LEU A 141 -2.82 16.76 30.67
CA LEU A 141 -4.07 16.53 31.40
C LEU A 141 -4.44 17.72 32.29
N ARG A 142 -3.45 18.34 32.95
CA ARG A 142 -3.64 19.52 33.80
C ARG A 142 -4.01 20.74 32.97
N ARG A 143 -3.26 20.97 31.88
CA ARG A 143 -3.45 22.10 30.96
C ARG A 143 -3.43 21.58 29.52
N PRO A 144 -4.60 21.23 28.96
CA PRO A 144 -4.66 20.63 27.62
C PRO A 144 -4.26 21.62 26.53
N PRO A 145 -3.69 21.12 25.42
CA PRO A 145 -3.47 21.94 24.24
C PRO A 145 -4.82 22.26 23.59
N HIS A 146 -4.91 23.42 22.93
CA HIS A 146 -6.06 23.76 22.09
C HIS A 146 -6.03 22.99 20.76
N ILE A 147 -4.82 22.72 20.24
CA ILE A 147 -4.57 21.89 19.04
C ILE A 147 -3.78 20.64 19.45
N LEU A 148 -4.41 19.48 19.35
CA LEU A 148 -3.81 18.19 19.67
C LEU A 148 -3.38 17.47 18.39
N ILE A 149 -2.08 17.30 18.20
CA ILE A 149 -1.52 16.51 17.10
C ILE A 149 -1.30 15.08 17.63
N THR A 150 -1.89 14.08 16.99
CA THR A 150 -1.87 12.71 17.53
C THR A 150 -1.96 11.65 16.43
N THR A 151 -1.89 10.37 16.83
CA THR A 151 -2.10 9.21 15.95
C THR A 151 -3.45 8.55 16.24
N PRO A 152 -4.00 7.74 15.30
CA PRO A 152 -5.25 7.02 15.53
C PRO A 152 -5.29 6.21 16.83
N GLU A 153 -4.21 5.51 17.16
CA GLU A 153 -4.10 4.67 18.36
C GLU A 153 -4.11 5.53 19.63
N SER A 154 -3.32 6.61 19.64
CA SER A 154 -3.21 7.50 20.79
C SER A 154 -4.53 8.20 21.09
N LEU A 155 -5.28 8.59 20.04
CA LEU A 155 -6.63 9.14 20.18
C LEU A 155 -7.59 8.14 20.83
N ALA A 156 -7.62 6.90 20.35
CA ALA A 156 -8.45 5.86 20.92
C ALA A 156 -8.09 5.57 22.39
N ILE A 157 -6.81 5.57 22.77
CA ILE A 157 -6.40 5.47 24.18
C ILE A 157 -6.95 6.64 25.00
N MET A 158 -6.87 7.87 24.49
CA MET A 158 -7.41 9.07 25.16
C MET A 158 -8.91 8.99 25.39
N LEU A 159 -9.68 8.46 24.43
CA LEU A 159 -11.13 8.24 24.58
C LEU A 159 -11.48 7.26 25.71
N ASN A 160 -10.54 6.41 26.14
CA ASN A 160 -10.73 5.45 27.22
C ASN A 160 -10.07 5.89 28.54
N ALA A 161 -9.60 7.15 28.59
CA ALA A 161 -9.07 7.80 29.78
C ALA A 161 -10.05 8.91 30.23
N PRO A 162 -10.97 8.64 31.17
CA PRO A 162 -12.11 9.53 31.49
C PRO A 162 -11.72 10.99 31.69
N LYS A 163 -10.71 11.25 32.55
CA LYS A 163 -10.24 12.61 32.86
C LYS A 163 -9.77 13.38 31.62
N PHE A 164 -9.13 12.71 30.65
CA PHE A 164 -8.67 13.36 29.43
C PHE A 164 -9.77 13.43 28.37
N ARG A 165 -10.64 12.41 28.28
CA ARG A 165 -11.81 12.40 27.41
C ARG A 165 -12.70 13.61 27.67
N ASP A 166 -12.85 14.04 28.93
CA ASP A 166 -13.65 15.21 29.27
C ASP A 166 -13.05 16.52 28.77
N LYS A 167 -11.73 16.57 28.60
CA LYS A 167 -10.99 17.70 27.98
C LYS A 167 -10.98 17.64 26.45
N LEU A 168 -11.37 16.52 25.84
CA LEU A 168 -11.45 16.34 24.40
C LEU A 168 -12.82 16.80 23.90
N ARG A 169 -12.90 18.07 23.48
CA ARG A 169 -14.12 18.71 22.96
C ARG A 169 -13.88 19.35 21.58
N PRO A 170 -13.40 18.58 20.59
CA PRO A 170 -13.00 19.14 19.32
C PRO A 170 -14.21 19.68 18.56
N LYS A 171 -14.04 20.85 17.96
CA LYS A 171 -14.91 21.38 16.90
C LYS A 171 -14.40 20.98 15.52
N TRP A 172 -13.10 20.70 15.40
CA TRP A 172 -12.45 20.31 14.14
C TRP A 172 -11.60 19.06 14.32
N VAL A 173 -11.66 18.19 13.32
CA VAL A 173 -10.79 17.01 13.18
C VAL A 173 -10.17 17.05 11.79
N ILE A 174 -8.85 17.19 11.74
CA ILE A 174 -8.07 17.11 10.52
C ILE A 174 -7.51 15.70 10.39
N ILE A 175 -7.74 15.05 9.26
CA ILE A 175 -7.14 13.76 8.89
C ILE A 175 -6.19 14.03 7.74
N ASP A 176 -4.90 14.03 8.04
CA ASP A 176 -3.88 14.23 7.04
C ASP A 176 -3.52 12.93 6.31
N GLU A 177 -3.12 13.08 5.05
CA GLU A 177 -2.80 11.99 4.12
C GLU A 177 -3.81 10.83 4.19
N ILE A 178 -5.11 11.17 4.13
CA ILE A 178 -6.21 10.21 4.30
C ILE A 178 -6.12 9.03 3.34
N HIS A 179 -5.53 9.21 2.14
CA HIS A 179 -5.27 8.13 1.18
C HIS A 179 -4.42 6.99 1.76
N SER A 180 -3.44 7.32 2.61
CA SER A 180 -2.58 6.32 3.25
C SER A 180 -3.30 5.55 4.36
N LEU A 181 -4.34 6.17 4.94
CA LEU A 181 -5.11 5.58 6.03
C LEU A 181 -6.27 4.73 5.50
N CYS A 182 -7.02 5.21 4.50
CA CYS A 182 -8.27 4.59 4.08
C CYS A 182 -8.09 3.16 3.53
N GLU A 183 -6.95 2.85 2.94
CA GLU A 183 -6.62 1.50 2.42
C GLU A 183 -6.12 0.52 3.48
N SER A 184 -6.13 0.91 4.76
CA SER A 184 -5.55 0.12 5.84
C SER A 184 -6.52 -0.13 6.99
N LYS A 185 -6.28 -1.22 7.73
CA LYS A 185 -6.96 -1.46 9.02
C LYS A 185 -6.79 -0.30 10.01
N ARG A 186 -5.71 0.47 9.89
CA ARG A 186 -5.47 1.65 10.71
C ARG A 186 -6.48 2.78 10.42
N GLY A 187 -6.85 2.96 9.16
CA GLY A 187 -7.94 3.86 8.79
C GLY A 187 -9.29 3.36 9.30
N THR A 188 -9.56 2.04 9.23
CA THR A 188 -10.80 1.50 9.79
C THR A 188 -10.90 1.69 11.31
N HIS A 189 -9.78 1.56 12.01
CA HIS A 189 -9.65 1.86 13.43
C HIS A 189 -9.89 3.35 13.71
N LEU A 190 -9.30 4.25 12.91
CA LEU A 190 -9.56 5.68 13.01
C LEU A 190 -11.05 5.99 12.79
N SER A 191 -11.68 5.42 11.76
CA SER A 191 -13.10 5.64 11.45
C SER A 191 -13.99 5.30 12.66
N LEU A 192 -13.81 4.13 13.28
CA LEU A 192 -14.51 3.78 14.52
C LEU A 192 -14.13 4.69 15.71
N THR A 193 -12.89 5.17 15.78
CA THR A 193 -12.44 6.11 16.83
C THR A 193 -13.20 7.42 16.73
N LEU A 194 -13.41 7.93 15.52
CA LEU A 194 -14.13 9.18 15.27
C LEU A 194 -15.61 9.08 15.62
N GLU A 195 -16.29 7.99 15.26
CA GLU A 195 -17.71 7.81 15.64
C GLU A 195 -17.88 7.65 17.15
N ARG A 196 -16.97 6.91 17.81
CA ARG A 196 -16.94 6.85 19.28
C ARG A 196 -16.68 8.21 19.90
N MET A 197 -15.80 9.02 19.32
CA MET A 197 -15.54 10.38 19.81
C MET A 197 -16.78 11.27 19.63
N GLN A 198 -17.43 11.20 18.46
CA GLN A 198 -18.64 11.96 18.12
C GLN A 198 -19.78 11.67 19.10
N TYR A 199 -19.94 10.41 19.50
CA TYR A 199 -20.92 10.01 20.52
C TYR A 199 -20.76 10.76 21.86
N TRP A 200 -19.53 11.08 22.26
CA TRP A 200 -19.27 11.83 23.50
C TRP A 200 -19.32 13.35 23.33
N GLN A 201 -19.60 13.85 22.12
CA GLN A 201 -19.73 15.28 21.85
C GLN A 201 -21.19 15.71 21.83
N PRO A 202 -21.52 16.90 22.36
CA PRO A 202 -22.86 17.47 22.27
C PRO A 202 -23.19 18.01 20.87
N THR A 203 -22.18 18.23 20.03
CA THR A 203 -22.32 18.80 18.69
C THR A 203 -21.45 18.05 17.70
N THR A 204 -21.85 18.04 16.44
CA THR A 204 -21.07 17.42 15.36
C THR A 204 -19.82 18.23 15.08
N PHE A 205 -18.66 17.58 15.09
CA PHE A 205 -17.41 18.23 14.72
C PHE A 205 -17.20 18.19 13.20
N VAL A 206 -16.49 19.20 12.71
CA VAL A 206 -16.11 19.32 11.30
C VAL A 206 -14.96 18.37 10.99
N ARG A 207 -15.11 17.58 9.93
CA ARG A 207 -14.11 16.63 9.45
C ARG A 207 -13.44 17.21 8.20
N ILE A 208 -12.12 17.34 8.28
CA ILE A 208 -11.28 17.92 7.21
C ILE A 208 -10.29 16.84 6.77
N GLY A 209 -10.48 16.28 5.58
CA GLY A 209 -9.54 15.34 4.98
C GLY A 209 -8.54 16.07 4.11
N LEU A 210 -7.25 15.78 4.28
CA LEU A 210 -6.20 16.24 3.38
C LEU A 210 -5.64 15.03 2.64
N SER A 211 -5.52 15.15 1.32
CA SER A 211 -4.96 14.11 0.48
C SER A 211 -4.14 14.69 -0.66
N ALA A 212 -3.13 13.93 -1.09
CA ALA A 212 -2.68 13.96 -2.47
C ALA A 212 -3.80 13.50 -3.44
N THR A 213 -3.43 13.31 -4.69
CA THR A 213 -4.27 12.66 -5.72
C THR A 213 -4.77 11.30 -5.26
N ILE A 214 -6.08 11.08 -5.27
CA ILE A 214 -6.73 9.80 -4.90
C ILE A 214 -7.98 9.53 -5.74
N SER A 215 -8.28 8.26 -5.97
CA SER A 215 -9.48 7.79 -6.68
C SER A 215 -10.07 6.57 -5.97
N PRO A 216 -11.40 6.37 -5.92
CA PRO A 216 -12.45 7.36 -6.21
C PRO A 216 -12.57 8.37 -5.06
N ILE A 217 -12.50 9.67 -5.36
CA ILE A 217 -12.46 10.73 -4.35
C ILE A 217 -13.77 10.80 -3.53
N GLU A 218 -14.91 10.46 -4.13
CA GLU A 218 -16.21 10.38 -3.44
C GLU A 218 -16.24 9.26 -2.42
N GLU A 219 -15.61 8.11 -2.71
CA GLU A 219 -15.55 7.00 -1.77
C GLU A 219 -14.69 7.37 -0.54
N VAL A 220 -13.60 8.09 -0.76
CA VAL A 220 -12.76 8.63 0.31
C VAL A 220 -13.49 9.70 1.12
N ALA A 221 -14.30 10.54 0.46
CA ALA A 221 -15.15 11.51 1.14
C ALA A 221 -16.17 10.81 2.05
N ARG A 222 -16.83 9.74 1.59
CA ARG A 222 -17.69 8.89 2.43
C ARG A 222 -16.93 8.27 3.60
N PHE A 223 -15.69 7.84 3.37
CA PHE A 223 -14.84 7.30 4.43
C PHE A 223 -14.47 8.36 5.49
N LEU A 224 -14.17 9.59 5.07
CA LEU A 224 -13.90 10.72 5.94
C LEU A 224 -15.10 11.03 6.84
N VAL A 225 -16.28 11.18 6.24
CA VAL A 225 -17.45 11.73 6.95
C VAL A 225 -18.35 10.67 7.59
N GLY A 226 -18.26 9.42 7.17
CA GLY A 226 -19.11 8.34 7.68
C GLY A 226 -20.60 8.60 7.42
N TYR A 227 -21.44 8.03 8.27
CA TYR A 227 -22.89 8.06 8.18
C TYR A 227 -23.49 8.58 9.48
N GLU A 228 -24.70 9.13 9.40
CA GLU A 228 -25.53 9.51 10.53
C GLU A 228 -26.91 8.91 10.34
N ASN A 229 -27.35 8.07 11.28
CA ASN A 229 -28.65 7.39 11.22
C ASN A 229 -28.93 6.64 9.90
N GLY A 230 -27.89 6.09 9.27
CA GLY A 230 -27.98 5.35 8.01
C GLY A 230 -27.84 6.20 6.74
N GLU A 231 -27.79 7.53 6.87
CA GLU A 231 -27.59 8.45 5.75
C GLU A 231 -26.14 8.95 5.68
N GLU A 232 -25.66 9.30 4.48
CA GLU A 232 -24.30 9.81 4.29
C GLU A 232 -24.18 11.19 4.96
N ARG A 233 -23.08 11.50 5.66
CA ARG A 233 -22.87 12.88 6.13
C ARG A 233 -22.48 13.80 4.96
N ASP A 234 -22.87 15.06 5.04
CA ASP A 234 -22.51 16.05 4.03
C ASP A 234 -20.99 16.22 3.92
N CYS A 235 -20.46 16.37 2.69
CA CYS A 235 -19.05 16.64 2.43
C CYS A 235 -18.84 17.47 1.16
N TYR A 236 -17.96 18.48 1.23
CA TYR A 236 -17.46 19.19 0.06
C TYR A 236 -16.11 18.66 -0.39
N ILE A 237 -15.99 18.30 -1.66
CA ILE A 237 -14.75 17.91 -2.31
C ILE A 237 -14.13 19.14 -2.96
N VAL A 238 -12.91 19.46 -2.54
CA VAL A 238 -12.05 20.46 -3.17
C VAL A 238 -10.96 19.70 -3.93
N ASP A 239 -11.20 19.48 -5.22
CA ASP A 239 -10.25 18.83 -6.12
C ASP A 239 -9.54 19.88 -6.99
N VAL A 240 -8.27 20.11 -6.69
CA VAL A 240 -7.39 21.02 -7.44
C VAL A 240 -6.13 20.29 -7.92
N SER A 241 -6.24 18.98 -8.14
CA SER A 241 -5.14 18.09 -8.54
C SER A 241 -4.56 18.38 -9.94
N PHE A 242 -5.34 19.02 -10.82
CA PHE A 242 -5.02 19.18 -12.24
C PHE A 242 -4.07 20.34 -12.61
N ILE A 243 -3.61 21.14 -11.64
CA ILE A 243 -3.01 22.45 -11.93
C ILE A 243 -1.52 22.39 -12.31
N LYS A 244 -0.76 21.37 -11.89
CA LYS A 244 0.70 21.34 -12.12
C LYS A 244 1.05 20.75 -13.50
N LYS A 245 1.88 21.47 -14.27
CA LYS A 245 2.52 20.96 -15.49
C LYS A 245 3.48 19.81 -15.14
N LYS A 246 3.42 18.71 -15.89
CA LYS A 246 4.23 17.51 -15.68
C LYS A 246 5.29 17.37 -16.79
N ASP A 247 6.47 16.85 -16.44
CA ASP A 247 7.54 16.42 -17.35
C ASP A 247 7.91 14.98 -17.01
N LEU A 248 7.09 14.06 -17.52
CA LEU A 248 7.29 12.63 -17.31
C LEU A 248 7.91 12.00 -18.54
N LYS A 249 8.93 11.17 -18.36
CA LYS A 249 9.59 10.44 -19.45
C LYS A 249 9.90 9.00 -19.06
N VAL A 250 9.89 8.11 -20.04
CA VAL A 250 10.29 6.71 -19.89
C VAL A 250 11.53 6.44 -20.73
N LEU A 251 12.56 5.89 -20.10
CA LEU A 251 13.90 5.87 -20.66
C LEU A 251 14.48 4.45 -20.61
N ALA A 252 14.88 3.95 -21.77
CA ALA A 252 15.75 2.79 -21.90
C ALA A 252 17.19 3.24 -22.20
N PRO A 253 18.20 2.70 -21.50
CA PRO A 253 19.60 3.11 -21.70
C PRO A 253 20.21 2.56 -22.98
N VAL A 254 19.68 1.47 -23.53
CA VAL A 254 20.20 0.77 -24.72
C VAL A 254 19.06 0.43 -25.67
N ARG A 255 19.37 0.15 -26.94
CA ARG A 255 18.38 -0.22 -27.98
C ARG A 255 17.89 -1.67 -27.91
N ASP A 256 18.62 -2.54 -27.23
CA ASP A 256 18.27 -3.95 -27.06
C ASP A 256 18.58 -4.38 -25.63
N LEU A 257 17.57 -4.78 -24.85
CA LEU A 257 17.72 -5.24 -23.47
C LEU A 257 18.03 -6.74 -23.35
N ILE A 258 17.80 -7.53 -24.40
CA ILE A 258 18.04 -8.98 -24.37
C ILE A 258 19.47 -9.29 -24.76
N CYS A 259 19.96 -8.78 -25.90
CA CYS A 259 21.27 -9.18 -26.42
C CYS A 259 22.43 -8.29 -25.95
N THR A 260 22.16 -7.13 -25.34
CA THR A 260 23.21 -6.24 -24.83
C THR A 260 23.70 -6.66 -23.46
N GLN A 261 24.97 -7.06 -23.33
CA GLN A 261 25.62 -7.45 -22.06
C GLN A 261 25.18 -6.62 -20.84
N THR A 262 25.00 -7.29 -19.69
CA THR A 262 24.40 -6.71 -18.47
C THR A 262 25.19 -5.53 -17.95
N GLU A 263 26.51 -5.66 -17.95
CA GLU A 263 27.46 -4.67 -17.48
C GLU A 263 27.35 -3.41 -18.34
N LYS A 264 27.20 -3.58 -19.66
CA LYS A 264 27.01 -2.48 -20.60
C LYS A 264 25.67 -1.78 -20.39
N ALA A 265 24.56 -2.52 -20.32
CA ALA A 265 23.24 -1.92 -20.12
C ALA A 265 23.13 -1.19 -18.76
N THR A 266 23.68 -1.79 -17.71
CA THR A 266 23.74 -1.20 -16.36
C THR A 266 24.66 0.01 -16.33
N GLY A 267 25.83 -0.06 -17.00
CA GLY A 267 26.76 1.05 -17.14
C GLY A 267 26.12 2.26 -17.84
N GLU A 268 25.40 2.04 -18.94
CA GLU A 268 24.65 3.10 -19.63
C GLU A 268 23.53 3.68 -18.76
N MET A 269 22.81 2.86 -18.00
CA MET A 269 21.81 3.34 -17.03
C MET A 269 22.44 4.28 -16.00
N TYR A 270 23.59 3.90 -15.42
CA TYR A 270 24.29 4.76 -14.47
C TYR A 270 24.84 6.03 -15.12
N ARG A 271 25.36 5.97 -16.35
CA ARG A 271 25.77 7.17 -17.11
C ARG A 271 24.62 8.16 -17.26
N MET A 272 23.45 7.68 -17.69
CA MET A 272 22.24 8.52 -17.78
C MET A 272 21.87 9.11 -16.42
N LEU A 273 21.96 8.32 -15.34
CA LEU A 273 21.67 8.79 -13.99
C LEU A 273 22.68 9.87 -13.53
N TYR A 274 23.96 9.71 -13.82
CA TYR A 274 24.99 10.71 -13.51
C TYR A 274 24.72 12.03 -14.21
N ASP A 275 24.38 11.99 -15.49
CA ASP A 275 24.04 13.19 -16.27
C ASP A 275 22.83 13.90 -15.69
N MET A 276 21.83 13.15 -15.24
CA MET A 276 20.65 13.70 -14.57
C MET A 276 21.02 14.36 -13.24
N ILE A 277 21.77 13.69 -12.37
CA ILE A 277 22.17 14.25 -11.07
C ILE A 277 23.07 15.48 -11.25
N LYS A 278 23.98 15.46 -12.23
CA LYS A 278 24.86 16.59 -12.55
C LYS A 278 24.07 17.83 -12.95
N LYS A 279 23.02 17.68 -13.78
CA LYS A 279 22.20 18.78 -14.32
C LYS A 279 21.22 19.40 -13.32
N HIS A 280 21.02 18.80 -12.14
CA HIS A 280 20.04 19.24 -11.16
C HIS A 280 20.71 19.57 -9.82
N LYS A 281 20.10 20.45 -9.00
CA LYS A 281 20.63 20.78 -7.68
C LYS A 281 20.48 19.61 -6.73
N THR A 282 19.27 19.06 -6.65
CA THR A 282 18.97 17.87 -5.83
C THR A 282 18.10 16.90 -6.61
N THR A 283 18.55 15.66 -6.72
CA THR A 283 17.84 14.55 -7.38
C THR A 283 17.42 13.51 -6.36
N LEU A 284 16.15 13.12 -6.36
CA LEU A 284 15.63 12.03 -5.54
C LEU A 284 15.48 10.77 -6.41
N VAL A 285 16.22 9.71 -6.09
CA VAL A 285 16.21 8.45 -6.82
C VAL A 285 15.41 7.41 -6.03
N PHE A 286 14.33 6.91 -6.60
CA PHE A 286 13.54 5.84 -6.00
C PHE A 286 13.94 4.47 -6.57
N THR A 287 14.03 3.50 -5.67
CA THR A 287 14.11 2.08 -5.97
C THR A 287 12.97 1.36 -5.24
N ASN A 288 12.61 0.16 -5.69
CA ASN A 288 11.51 -0.58 -5.08
C ASN A 288 11.91 -1.39 -3.84
N THR A 289 13.21 -1.61 -3.63
CA THR A 289 13.72 -2.49 -2.56
C THR A 289 14.80 -1.78 -1.74
N ARG A 290 14.95 -2.17 -0.48
CA ARG A 290 16.00 -1.62 0.40
C ARG A 290 17.38 -2.02 -0.11
N SER A 291 17.51 -3.26 -0.52
CA SER A 291 18.69 -3.80 -1.19
C SER A 291 19.07 -3.05 -2.48
N GLY A 292 18.07 -2.66 -3.28
CA GLY A 292 18.27 -1.83 -4.47
C GLY A 292 18.74 -0.43 -4.13
N THR A 293 18.20 0.17 -3.06
CA THR A 293 18.63 1.48 -2.56
C THR A 293 20.12 1.46 -2.23
N GLU A 294 20.55 0.50 -1.40
CA GLU A 294 21.95 0.39 -0.97
C GLU A 294 22.90 0.12 -2.15
N ARG A 295 22.50 -0.73 -3.10
CA ARG A 295 23.30 -1.01 -4.30
C ARG A 295 23.54 0.24 -5.15
N VAL A 296 22.49 1.03 -5.37
CA VAL A 296 22.58 2.27 -6.15
C VAL A 296 23.45 3.30 -5.40
N VAL A 297 23.22 3.49 -4.08
CA VAL A 297 24.02 4.42 -3.26
C VAL A 297 25.49 4.04 -3.29
N PHE A 298 25.82 2.77 -3.08
CA PHE A 298 27.19 2.28 -3.13
C PHE A 298 27.85 2.60 -4.48
N HIS A 299 27.16 2.30 -5.59
CA HIS A 299 27.68 2.60 -6.93
C HIS A 299 27.89 4.10 -7.15
N LEU A 300 26.91 4.93 -6.78
CA LEU A 300 27.01 6.38 -6.89
C LEU A 300 28.22 6.90 -6.09
N LYS A 301 28.38 6.50 -4.82
CA LYS A 301 29.51 6.95 -3.98
C LYS A 301 30.88 6.50 -4.52
N GLN A 302 30.97 5.31 -5.10
CA GLN A 302 32.26 4.77 -5.57
C GLN A 302 32.72 5.34 -6.91
N VAL A 303 31.79 5.63 -7.81
CA VAL A 303 32.08 5.95 -9.21
C VAL A 303 31.80 7.41 -9.53
N MET A 304 30.74 8.00 -8.98
CA MET A 304 30.31 9.34 -9.37
C MET A 304 31.34 10.44 -9.03
N PRO A 305 31.97 10.47 -7.84
CA PRO A 305 33.00 11.48 -7.53
C PRO A 305 34.20 11.44 -8.48
N LYS A 306 34.53 10.25 -9.02
CA LYS A 306 35.60 10.08 -10.00
C LYS A 306 35.25 10.63 -11.38
N MET A 307 33.95 10.70 -11.71
CA MET A 307 33.46 11.18 -13.01
C MET A 307 32.97 12.63 -12.96
N VAL A 308 32.58 13.13 -11.78
CA VAL A 308 32.03 14.47 -11.58
C VAL A 308 32.75 15.08 -10.38
N ALA A 309 33.85 15.79 -10.63
CA ALA A 309 34.74 16.36 -9.61
C ALA A 309 34.04 17.31 -8.61
N SER A 310 32.86 17.85 -8.96
CA SER A 310 32.09 18.75 -8.11
C SER A 310 31.14 18.04 -7.14
N ILE A 311 31.20 16.72 -7.00
CA ILE A 311 30.30 15.92 -6.16
C ILE A 311 31.15 14.96 -5.32
N ASP A 312 31.01 15.07 -4.00
CA ASP A 312 31.65 14.16 -3.04
C ASP A 312 30.69 13.03 -2.62
N GLN A 313 31.22 12.01 -1.93
CA GLN A 313 30.45 10.93 -1.36
C GLN A 313 29.42 11.41 -0.33
N ASP A 314 29.71 12.51 0.36
CA ASP A 314 28.84 13.10 1.38
C ASP A 314 27.65 13.85 0.78
N ASP A 315 27.70 14.19 -0.51
CA ASP A 315 26.57 14.75 -1.24
C ASP A 315 25.50 13.70 -1.62
N ILE A 316 25.78 12.42 -1.34
CA ILE A 316 24.94 11.26 -1.69
C ILE A 316 24.48 10.55 -0.42
N ALA A 317 23.18 10.39 -0.24
CA ALA A 317 22.60 9.74 0.92
C ALA A 317 21.63 8.60 0.59
N ALA A 318 21.57 7.59 1.47
CA ALA A 318 20.54 6.55 1.46
C ALA A 318 19.38 6.94 2.39
N HIS A 319 18.16 6.53 2.05
CA HIS A 319 17.01 6.67 2.94
C HIS A 319 16.05 5.47 2.86
N HIS A 320 15.98 4.67 3.92
CA HIS A 320 15.00 3.57 4.05
C HIS A 320 14.72 3.20 5.51
N GLY A 321 13.65 2.41 5.73
CA GLY A 321 13.16 2.07 7.06
C GLY A 321 14.14 1.34 7.97
N SER A 322 15.16 0.64 7.43
CA SER A 322 16.20 -0.02 8.23
C SER A 322 17.26 0.92 8.82
N LEU A 323 17.30 2.20 8.41
CA LEU A 323 18.24 3.18 8.98
C LEU A 323 17.74 3.70 10.33
N SER A 324 18.69 4.06 11.21
CA SER A 324 18.36 4.66 12.50
C SER A 324 17.58 5.96 12.31
N ARG A 325 16.82 6.34 13.34
CA ARG A 325 16.00 7.56 13.30
C ARG A 325 16.86 8.82 13.09
N ASP A 326 18.01 8.88 13.76
CA ASP A 326 18.90 10.04 13.73
C ASP A 326 19.50 10.21 12.33
N ILE A 327 19.98 9.11 11.71
CA ILE A 327 20.47 9.14 10.32
C ILE A 327 19.38 9.62 9.36
N ARG A 328 18.15 9.12 9.49
CA ARG A 328 17.04 9.56 8.62
C ARG A 328 16.74 11.04 8.81
N PHE A 329 16.71 11.52 10.05
CA PHE A 329 16.49 12.93 10.37
C PHE A 329 17.59 13.82 9.77
N ASP A 330 18.86 13.43 9.87
CA ASP A 330 19.98 14.17 9.30
C ASP A 330 19.90 14.24 7.78
N VAL A 331 19.52 13.14 7.12
CA VAL A 331 19.30 13.11 5.66
C VAL A 331 18.13 14.03 5.28
N GLU A 332 17.00 13.94 5.97
CA GLU A 332 15.84 14.80 5.76
C GLU A 332 16.18 16.29 5.94
N GLU A 333 16.96 16.65 6.97
CA GLU A 333 17.36 18.03 7.25
C GLU A 333 18.35 18.57 6.21
N ASN A 334 19.36 17.80 5.82
CA ASN A 334 20.32 18.20 4.79
C ASN A 334 19.67 18.30 3.41
N MET A 335 18.71 17.41 3.12
CA MET A 335 17.87 17.49 1.93
C MET A 335 17.01 18.76 1.93
N LYS A 336 16.36 19.09 3.06
CA LYS A 336 15.55 20.30 3.21
C LYS A 336 16.36 21.59 3.00
N LYS A 337 17.61 21.60 3.47
CA LYS A 337 18.56 22.70 3.27
C LYS A 337 19.18 22.73 1.86
N GLY A 338 18.89 21.74 1.00
CA GLY A 338 19.41 21.65 -0.36
C GLY A 338 20.92 21.40 -0.43
N ARG A 339 21.47 20.70 0.57
CA ARG A 339 22.91 20.37 0.68
C ARG A 339 23.28 19.06 -0.02
N LEU A 340 22.31 18.18 -0.26
CA LEU A 340 22.54 16.89 -0.92
C LEU A 340 22.29 16.99 -2.42
N LYS A 341 23.20 16.39 -3.22
CA LYS A 341 23.06 16.27 -4.68
C LYS A 341 22.14 15.12 -5.07
N ALA A 342 22.25 14.00 -4.36
CA ALA A 342 21.41 12.84 -4.61
C ALA A 342 20.97 12.17 -3.31
N VAL A 343 19.68 11.84 -3.23
CA VAL A 343 19.14 10.97 -2.19
C VAL A 343 18.54 9.77 -2.86
N VAL A 344 18.96 8.56 -2.47
CA VAL A 344 18.36 7.31 -2.97
C VAL A 344 17.46 6.75 -1.89
N SER A 345 16.20 6.48 -2.23
CA SER A 345 15.23 5.96 -1.28
C SER A 345 14.49 4.73 -1.81
N SER A 346 14.07 3.90 -0.86
CA SER A 346 13.01 2.90 -1.08
C SER A 346 11.64 3.58 -1.04
N THR A 347 10.59 2.93 -0.55
CA THR A 347 9.26 3.52 -0.35
C THR A 347 9.17 4.57 0.76
N SER A 348 10.25 4.79 1.53
CA SER A 348 10.18 5.59 2.77
C SER A 348 9.96 7.10 2.57
N LEU A 349 10.43 7.69 1.47
CA LEU A 349 10.22 9.12 1.15
C LEU A 349 9.02 9.34 0.20
N GLU A 350 8.20 8.31 0.00
CA GLU A 350 6.99 8.39 -0.86
C GLU A 350 5.90 9.27 -0.22
N LEU A 351 5.80 9.25 1.12
CA LEU A 351 4.76 9.91 1.89
C LEU A 351 5.21 11.27 2.49
N GLY A 352 4.21 12.12 2.77
CA GLY A 352 4.17 13.57 3.04
C GLY A 352 5.18 14.29 3.95
N ILE A 353 6.40 13.82 4.14
CA ILE A 353 7.45 14.61 4.81
C ILE A 353 7.79 15.82 3.93
N ASP A 354 7.91 17.00 4.55
CA ASP A 354 8.37 18.21 3.88
C ASP A 354 9.90 18.14 3.66
N ILE A 355 10.28 17.44 2.61
CA ILE A 355 11.67 17.17 2.20
C ILE A 355 12.36 18.36 1.53
N GLY A 356 11.70 19.52 1.43
CA GLY A 356 12.27 20.74 0.85
C GLY A 356 12.43 20.70 -0.66
N TYR A 357 13.59 21.13 -1.17
CA TYR A 357 13.79 21.44 -2.59
C TYR A 357 14.33 20.23 -3.38
N VAL A 358 13.49 19.66 -4.26
CA VAL A 358 13.88 18.61 -5.23
C VAL A 358 13.54 19.07 -6.65
N ASP A 359 14.50 19.00 -7.55
CA ASP A 359 14.31 19.39 -8.96
C ASP A 359 13.82 18.25 -9.84
N LEU A 360 14.32 17.04 -9.57
CA LEU A 360 14.07 15.86 -10.39
C LEU A 360 13.87 14.64 -9.49
N VAL A 361 12.86 13.86 -9.84
CA VAL A 361 12.70 12.50 -9.32
C VAL A 361 13.09 11.51 -10.42
N VAL A 362 13.92 10.53 -10.10
CA VAL A 362 14.24 9.41 -10.97
C VAL A 362 13.72 8.14 -10.31
N GLN A 363 13.01 7.31 -11.06
CA GLN A 363 12.44 6.05 -10.58
C GLN A 363 13.08 4.91 -11.38
N ILE A 364 13.78 4.00 -10.68
CA ILE A 364 14.42 2.84 -11.30
C ILE A 364 13.44 1.67 -11.28
N GLY A 365 13.07 1.18 -12.47
CA GLY A 365 12.02 0.20 -12.67
C GLY A 365 10.63 0.76 -12.38
N SER A 366 9.59 -0.03 -12.61
CA SER A 366 8.23 0.46 -12.41
C SER A 366 7.84 0.61 -10.92
N PRO A 367 7.18 1.70 -10.50
CA PRO A 367 6.59 1.82 -9.15
C PRO A 367 5.28 1.03 -8.98
N LYS A 368 4.86 0.29 -10.01
CA LYS A 368 3.74 -0.70 -10.02
C LYS A 368 2.33 -0.12 -9.86
N SER A 369 2.19 1.21 -9.72
CA SER A 369 0.89 1.89 -9.79
C SER A 369 1.04 3.37 -10.20
N VAL A 370 0.01 3.92 -10.83
CA VAL A 370 -0.05 5.33 -11.27
C VAL A 370 -0.07 6.26 -10.05
N THR A 371 -0.82 5.90 -9.00
CA THR A 371 -0.91 6.68 -7.77
C THR A 371 0.44 6.83 -7.09
N ARG A 372 1.23 5.75 -6.97
CA ARG A 372 2.58 5.80 -6.39
C ARG A 372 3.55 6.59 -7.27
N CYS A 373 3.47 6.41 -8.59
CA CYS A 373 4.22 7.18 -9.57
C CYS A 373 4.05 8.70 -9.34
N LEU A 374 2.81 9.17 -9.24
CA LEU A 374 2.51 10.58 -8.98
C LEU A 374 2.90 11.05 -7.58
N GLN A 375 2.77 10.20 -6.55
CA GLN A 375 3.20 10.54 -5.19
C GLN A 375 4.72 10.69 -5.08
N ARG A 376 5.48 9.78 -5.71
CA ARG A 376 6.94 9.83 -5.78
C ARG A 376 7.42 11.02 -6.61
N ILE A 377 6.86 11.20 -7.81
CA ILE A 377 7.29 12.30 -8.70
C ILE A 377 6.83 13.66 -8.19
N GLY A 378 5.69 13.74 -7.52
CA GLY A 378 5.20 14.96 -6.86
C GLY A 378 6.13 15.50 -5.77
N ARG A 379 7.20 14.77 -5.41
CA ARG A 379 8.29 15.26 -4.58
C ARG A 379 9.16 16.30 -5.31
N SER A 380 9.21 16.29 -6.63
CA SER A 380 9.85 17.37 -7.40
C SER A 380 8.93 18.56 -7.63
N GLY A 381 9.52 19.74 -7.83
CA GLY A 381 8.75 20.95 -8.15
C GLY A 381 7.86 21.41 -6.99
N HIS A 382 8.48 21.61 -5.81
CA HIS A 382 7.77 21.94 -4.55
C HIS A 382 7.06 23.31 -4.56
N LYS A 383 7.37 24.21 -5.50
CA LYS A 383 6.69 25.51 -5.67
C LYS A 383 5.38 25.37 -6.44
N LEU A 384 4.40 26.24 -6.16
CA LEU A 384 3.05 26.20 -6.77
C LEU A 384 3.07 26.20 -8.31
N HIS A 385 4.03 26.92 -8.93
CA HIS A 385 4.16 27.07 -10.38
C HIS A 385 5.32 26.25 -10.99
N ALA A 386 6.03 25.44 -10.20
CA ALA A 386 7.12 24.63 -10.72
C ALA A 386 6.59 23.43 -11.53
N LYS A 387 7.29 23.10 -12.62
CA LYS A 387 7.04 21.88 -13.39
C LYS A 387 7.49 20.67 -12.55
N VAL A 388 6.62 19.67 -12.43
CA VAL A 388 6.98 18.41 -11.76
C VAL A 388 7.73 17.54 -12.76
N LYS A 389 9.00 17.22 -12.48
CA LYS A 389 9.88 16.42 -13.35
C LYS A 389 10.09 15.02 -12.78
N GLY A 390 9.87 13.99 -13.59
CA GLY A 390 9.98 12.60 -13.18
C GLY A 390 10.40 11.68 -14.32
N TYR A 391 11.52 10.96 -14.18
CA TYR A 391 12.01 10.05 -15.23
C TYR A 391 12.01 8.60 -14.74
N MET A 392 11.45 7.71 -15.55
CA MET A 392 11.43 6.26 -15.32
C MET A 392 12.59 5.63 -16.09
N LEU A 393 13.54 4.99 -15.40
CA LEU A 393 14.64 4.25 -16.00
C LEU A 393 14.33 2.76 -15.94
N CYS A 394 14.20 2.11 -17.10
CA CYS A 394 13.80 0.72 -17.21
C CYS A 394 14.92 -0.14 -17.82
N LEU A 395 15.11 -1.34 -17.27
CA LEU A 395 16.06 -2.35 -17.74
C LEU A 395 15.39 -3.68 -18.12
N ASP A 396 14.06 -3.73 -18.11
CA ASP A 396 13.26 -4.89 -18.50
C ASP A 396 12.14 -4.48 -19.47
N ARG A 397 11.79 -5.38 -20.40
CA ARG A 397 10.83 -5.09 -21.47
C ARG A 397 9.39 -4.98 -20.96
N ASP A 398 8.99 -5.79 -19.97
CA ASP A 398 7.66 -5.69 -19.38
C ASP A 398 7.55 -4.39 -18.56
N ASP A 399 8.59 -4.06 -17.78
CA ASP A 399 8.66 -2.81 -17.02
C ASP A 399 8.64 -1.57 -17.94
N LEU A 400 9.21 -1.62 -19.15
CA LEU A 400 9.14 -0.54 -20.14
C LEU A 400 7.71 -0.28 -20.60
N VAL A 401 6.98 -1.34 -20.99
CA VAL A 401 5.58 -1.24 -21.41
C VAL A 401 4.73 -0.73 -20.24
N GLU A 402 4.96 -1.26 -19.03
CA GLU A 402 4.27 -0.86 -17.81
C GLU A 402 4.50 0.63 -17.49
N CYS A 403 5.76 1.10 -17.50
CA CYS A 403 6.08 2.50 -17.23
C CYS A 403 5.52 3.43 -18.32
N GLY A 404 5.59 3.03 -19.59
CA GLY A 404 5.05 3.80 -20.71
C GLY A 404 3.55 4.04 -20.57
N VAL A 405 2.78 2.96 -20.33
CA VAL A 405 1.34 3.05 -20.10
C VAL A 405 1.02 3.81 -18.81
N MET A 406 1.79 3.58 -17.74
CA MET A 406 1.61 4.30 -16.48
C MET A 406 1.79 5.81 -16.64
N VAL A 407 2.80 6.25 -17.39
CA VAL A 407 3.02 7.68 -17.67
C VAL A 407 1.88 8.26 -18.51
N ARG A 408 1.41 7.53 -19.53
CA ARG A 408 0.22 7.91 -20.31
C ARG A 408 -1.01 8.11 -19.40
N GLU A 409 -1.30 7.16 -18.52
CA GLU A 409 -2.43 7.26 -17.57
C GLU A 409 -2.22 8.39 -16.54
N ALA A 410 -0.98 8.63 -16.12
CA ALA A 410 -0.63 9.74 -15.24
C ALA A 410 -0.89 11.12 -15.87
N TYR A 411 -0.68 11.28 -17.18
CA TYR A 411 -1.09 12.48 -17.93
C TYR A 411 -2.61 12.59 -18.07
N LYS A 412 -3.31 11.47 -18.25
CA LYS A 412 -4.78 11.39 -18.28
C LYS A 412 -5.43 11.58 -16.89
N ASN A 413 -4.64 11.64 -15.81
CA ASN A 413 -5.09 11.66 -14.41
C ASN A 413 -5.97 10.45 -14.06
N HIS A 414 -5.74 9.32 -14.71
CA HIS A 414 -6.42 8.08 -14.42
C HIS A 414 -5.63 7.34 -13.31
N LEU A 415 -6.12 7.48 -12.08
CA LEU A 415 -5.49 6.94 -10.88
C LEU A 415 -6.06 5.57 -10.51
N ASP A 416 -5.23 4.75 -9.88
CA ASP A 416 -5.66 3.47 -9.30
C ASP A 416 -6.71 3.68 -8.21
N LYS A 417 -7.69 2.79 -8.14
CA LYS A 417 -8.73 2.83 -7.12
C LYS A 417 -8.21 2.37 -5.76
N ALA A 418 -8.42 3.21 -4.76
CA ALA A 418 -8.17 2.88 -3.37
C ALA A 418 -9.16 1.80 -2.88
N ILE A 419 -8.64 0.75 -2.24
CA ILE A 419 -9.48 -0.34 -1.71
C ILE A 419 -9.59 -0.19 -0.19
N ILE A 420 -10.77 0.18 0.29
CA ILE A 420 -11.03 0.35 1.73
C ILE A 420 -11.44 -0.99 2.35
N PRO A 421 -10.71 -1.53 3.36
CA PRO A 421 -11.07 -2.77 4.01
C PRO A 421 -12.46 -2.70 4.65
N LYS A 422 -13.29 -3.73 4.43
CA LYS A 422 -14.68 -3.77 4.94
C LYS A 422 -14.78 -4.74 6.12
N LYS A 423 -15.43 -4.27 7.19
CA LYS A 423 -15.73 -5.04 8.41
C LYS A 423 -14.54 -5.81 9.03
N PRO A 424 -13.37 -5.18 9.30
CA PRO A 424 -12.33 -5.85 10.09
C PRO A 424 -12.78 -6.20 11.50
N LEU A 425 -13.06 -7.49 11.71
CA LEU A 425 -13.62 -7.98 12.98
C LEU A 425 -12.60 -7.95 14.11
N ASP A 426 -11.31 -8.07 13.79
CA ASP A 426 -10.22 -7.93 14.75
C ASP A 426 -10.06 -6.49 15.25
N VAL A 427 -10.18 -5.50 14.36
CA VAL A 427 -10.22 -4.08 14.73
C VAL A 427 -11.48 -3.78 15.53
N LEU A 428 -12.64 -4.31 15.10
CA LEU A 428 -13.90 -4.15 15.82
C LEU A 428 -13.80 -4.68 17.26
N ALA A 429 -13.13 -5.81 17.47
CA ALA A 429 -12.95 -6.38 18.80
C ALA A 429 -12.23 -5.41 19.76
N GLN A 430 -11.21 -4.69 19.29
CA GLN A 430 -10.57 -3.64 20.09
C GLN A 430 -11.56 -2.55 20.46
N HIS A 431 -12.37 -2.08 19.50
CA HIS A 431 -13.33 -1.02 19.75
C HIS A 431 -14.46 -1.43 20.69
N ILE A 432 -14.94 -2.68 20.62
CA ILE A 432 -15.93 -3.22 21.57
C ILE A 432 -15.36 -3.24 22.98
N MET A 433 -14.11 -3.69 23.18
CA MET A 433 -13.48 -3.63 24.50
C MET A 433 -13.34 -2.18 24.99
N GLY A 434 -12.98 -1.25 24.10
CA GLY A 434 -12.96 0.17 24.42
C GLY A 434 -14.34 0.71 24.81
N MET A 435 -15.41 0.35 24.09
CA MET A 435 -16.78 0.74 24.46
C MET A 435 -17.13 0.20 25.84
N ALA A 436 -16.92 -1.09 26.07
CA ALA A 436 -17.17 -1.78 27.34
C ALA A 436 -16.48 -1.10 28.53
N ILE A 437 -15.27 -0.58 28.37
CA ILE A 437 -14.51 0.14 29.40
C ILE A 437 -15.20 1.43 29.86
N ASN A 438 -15.94 2.10 28.97
CA ASN A 438 -16.50 3.42 29.22
C ASN A 438 -17.82 3.39 29.97
N LYS A 439 -18.74 2.47 29.61
CA LYS A 439 -20.06 2.27 30.23
C LYS A 439 -20.64 0.90 29.88
N LYS A 440 -21.80 0.55 30.46
CA LYS A 440 -22.68 -0.54 29.99
C LYS A 440 -23.33 -0.09 28.67
N TRP A 441 -23.35 -0.96 27.68
CA TRP A 441 -23.92 -0.71 26.35
C TRP A 441 -24.99 -1.73 26.02
N SER A 442 -26.06 -1.32 25.33
CA SER A 442 -26.90 -2.27 24.60
C SER A 442 -26.27 -2.62 23.26
N VAL A 443 -26.53 -3.83 22.76
CA VAL A 443 -26.06 -4.28 21.45
C VAL A 443 -26.59 -3.37 20.34
N GLY A 444 -27.84 -2.91 20.44
CA GLY A 444 -28.46 -2.01 19.47
C GLY A 444 -27.80 -0.63 19.43
N GLU A 445 -27.57 -0.02 20.60
CA GLU A 445 -26.87 1.28 20.70
C GLU A 445 -25.46 1.18 20.13
N ALA A 446 -24.71 0.13 20.48
CA ALA A 446 -23.37 -0.08 19.97
C ALA A 446 -23.36 -0.30 18.45
N LEU A 447 -24.27 -1.13 17.93
CA LEU A 447 -24.39 -1.38 16.49
C LEU A 447 -24.68 -0.10 15.71
N ASN A 448 -25.55 0.78 16.24
CA ASN A 448 -25.85 2.05 15.60
C ASN A 448 -24.59 2.91 15.43
N ILE A 449 -23.81 3.09 16.51
CA ILE A 449 -22.56 3.86 16.46
C ILE A 449 -21.53 3.22 15.53
N ILE A 450 -21.39 1.89 15.57
CA ILE A 450 -20.44 1.17 14.73
C ILE A 450 -20.79 1.34 13.24
N ARG A 451 -22.08 1.28 12.87
CA ARG A 451 -22.54 1.45 11.48
C ARG A 451 -22.37 2.88 10.95
N GLN A 452 -22.21 3.88 11.81
CA GLN A 452 -21.84 5.23 11.38
C GLN A 452 -20.44 5.28 10.74
N ALA A 453 -19.57 4.32 11.05
CA ALA A 453 -18.25 4.23 10.42
C ALA A 453 -18.37 3.59 9.03
N TYR A 454 -17.86 4.26 7.99
CA TYR A 454 -17.94 3.78 6.60
C TYR A 454 -17.54 2.29 6.42
N PRO A 455 -16.43 1.79 6.98
CA PRO A 455 -16.03 0.38 6.84
C PRO A 455 -17.02 -0.64 7.44
N TYR A 456 -17.90 -0.21 8.34
CA TYR A 456 -18.81 -1.05 9.12
C TYR A 456 -20.29 -0.76 8.88
N ARG A 457 -20.63 0.13 7.93
CA ARG A 457 -22.02 0.49 7.58
C ARG A 457 -22.93 -0.71 7.32
N ASN A 458 -22.36 -1.79 6.77
CA ASN A 458 -23.07 -3.04 6.45
C ASN A 458 -22.81 -4.17 7.48
N LEU A 459 -22.32 -3.86 8.68
CA LEU A 459 -22.11 -4.85 9.74
C LEU A 459 -23.46 -5.37 10.24
N THR A 460 -23.66 -6.68 10.26
CA THR A 460 -24.90 -7.30 10.75
C THR A 460 -24.91 -7.42 12.27
N LYS A 461 -26.10 -7.59 12.86
CA LYS A 461 -26.23 -7.79 14.32
C LYS A 461 -25.57 -9.11 14.74
N GLU A 462 -25.68 -10.12 13.89
CA GLU A 462 -25.15 -11.47 14.08
C GLU A 462 -23.61 -11.46 14.07
N GLU A 463 -22.99 -10.70 13.16
CA GLU A 463 -21.54 -10.50 13.14
C GLU A 463 -21.08 -9.79 14.43
N LEU A 464 -21.76 -8.74 14.87
CA LEU A 464 -21.44 -8.05 16.12
C LEU A 464 -21.56 -9.00 17.33
N GLN A 465 -22.66 -9.74 17.43
CA GLN A 465 -22.88 -10.70 18.50
C GLN A 465 -21.84 -11.82 18.49
N SER A 466 -21.36 -12.25 17.32
CA SER A 466 -20.27 -13.22 17.22
C SER A 466 -18.97 -12.69 17.83
N VAL A 467 -18.64 -11.42 17.64
CA VAL A 467 -17.47 -10.79 18.26
C VAL A 467 -17.67 -10.60 19.76
N LEU A 468 -18.89 -10.25 20.20
CA LEU A 468 -19.23 -10.15 21.62
C LEU A 468 -19.06 -11.48 22.35
N ARG A 469 -19.60 -12.59 21.81
CA ARG A 469 -19.43 -13.94 22.36
C ARG A 469 -17.96 -14.35 22.48
N PHE A 470 -17.17 -14.03 21.46
CA PHE A 470 -15.72 -14.25 21.49
C PHE A 470 -15.07 -13.45 22.63
N LEU A 471 -15.34 -12.15 22.72
CA LEU A 471 -14.73 -11.30 23.75
C LEU A 471 -15.25 -11.57 25.16
N SER A 472 -16.44 -12.13 25.32
CA SER A 472 -16.96 -12.53 26.64
C SER A 472 -16.38 -13.83 27.15
N GLY A 473 -15.69 -14.61 26.31
CA GLY A 473 -15.19 -15.94 26.66
C GLY A 473 -16.30 -16.99 26.68
N SER A 474 -17.29 -16.89 25.80
CA SER A 474 -18.40 -17.85 25.72
C SER A 474 -18.00 -19.22 25.11
N TYR A 475 -16.75 -19.37 24.70
CA TYR A 475 -16.19 -20.62 24.15
C TYR A 475 -15.29 -21.25 25.21
N SER A 476 -15.80 -22.27 25.92
CA SER A 476 -15.11 -22.92 27.03
C SER A 476 -13.80 -23.58 26.59
N GLU A 477 -13.72 -24.05 25.35
CA GLU A 477 -12.56 -24.68 24.74
C GLU A 477 -11.34 -23.74 24.70
N LEU A 478 -11.56 -22.42 24.73
CA LEU A 478 -10.49 -21.42 24.71
C LEU A 478 -9.92 -21.12 26.11
N GLU A 479 -10.66 -21.41 27.18
CA GLU A 479 -10.22 -21.12 28.55
C GLU A 479 -9.02 -21.98 28.97
N GLU A 480 -8.98 -23.24 28.54
CA GLU A 480 -7.84 -24.16 28.74
C GLU A 480 -6.53 -23.60 28.18
N TYR A 481 -6.62 -22.79 27.13
CA TYR A 481 -5.48 -22.15 26.46
C TYR A 481 -5.22 -20.72 26.96
N LYS A 482 -5.80 -20.34 28.11
CA LYS A 482 -5.62 -19.03 28.77
C LYS A 482 -6.16 -17.85 27.95
N VAL A 483 -7.14 -18.09 27.08
CA VAL A 483 -7.84 -17.03 26.35
C VAL A 483 -9.09 -16.64 27.14
N TYR A 484 -8.90 -15.77 28.12
CA TYR A 484 -9.98 -15.31 29.00
C TYR A 484 -10.81 -14.20 28.36
N GLY A 485 -12.10 -14.13 28.72
CA GLY A 485 -12.98 -13.03 28.34
C GLY A 485 -12.47 -11.65 28.76
N LYS A 486 -12.52 -10.69 27.84
CA LYS A 486 -12.11 -9.28 28.02
C LYS A 486 -13.27 -8.36 28.38
N ILE A 487 -14.50 -8.80 28.12
CA ILE A 487 -15.74 -8.12 28.48
C ILE A 487 -16.67 -9.09 29.19
N TRP A 488 -17.74 -8.59 29.81
CA TRP A 488 -18.90 -9.40 30.13
C TRP A 488 -20.00 -9.10 29.10
N TYR A 489 -20.82 -10.09 28.77
CA TYR A 489 -21.91 -9.98 27.82
C TYR A 489 -23.06 -10.87 28.27
N SER A 490 -24.28 -10.32 28.34
CA SER A 490 -25.52 -11.08 28.52
C SER A 490 -26.25 -11.12 27.19
N SER A 491 -26.42 -12.32 26.62
CA SER A 491 -27.15 -12.52 25.37
C SER A 491 -28.64 -12.29 25.53
N GLU A 492 -29.21 -12.60 26.70
CA GLU A 492 -30.63 -12.43 27.02
C GLU A 492 -31.00 -10.95 27.13
N GLU A 493 -30.26 -10.19 27.94
CA GLU A 493 -30.47 -8.75 28.08
C GLU A 493 -29.96 -7.95 26.86
N GLY A 494 -29.11 -8.54 26.02
CA GLY A 494 -28.51 -7.87 24.87
C GLY A 494 -27.61 -6.70 25.27
N VAL A 495 -26.83 -6.86 26.34
CA VAL A 495 -25.97 -5.80 26.92
C VAL A 495 -24.58 -6.31 27.29
N PHE A 496 -23.59 -5.43 27.20
CA PHE A 496 -22.19 -5.74 27.52
C PHE A 496 -21.49 -4.60 28.26
N GLY A 497 -20.37 -4.92 28.91
CA GLY A 497 -19.60 -3.93 29.65
C GLY A 497 -18.25 -4.43 30.17
N ARG A 498 -17.61 -3.58 30.97
CA ARG A 498 -16.25 -3.80 31.49
C ARG A 498 -16.17 -5.05 32.38
N ARG A 499 -15.30 -5.99 32.03
CA ARG A 499 -14.92 -7.13 32.89
C ARG A 499 -13.57 -6.90 33.56
N GLY A 500 -13.56 -6.87 34.89
CA GLY A 500 -12.34 -6.81 35.70
C GLY A 500 -11.65 -5.44 35.79
N LYS A 501 -10.80 -5.28 36.82
CA LYS A 501 -10.09 -4.03 37.13
C LYS A 501 -8.98 -3.66 36.13
N TYR A 502 -8.40 -4.65 35.46
CA TYR A 502 -7.27 -4.45 34.53
C TYR A 502 -7.67 -4.15 33.08
N ALA A 503 -8.98 -4.09 32.76
CA ALA A 503 -9.46 -3.91 31.38
C ALA A 503 -8.81 -2.70 30.67
N ARG A 504 -8.71 -1.55 31.34
CA ARG A 504 -8.07 -0.34 30.79
C ARG A 504 -6.59 -0.52 30.48
N VAL A 505 -5.87 -1.22 31.36
CA VAL A 505 -4.43 -1.47 31.21
C VAL A 505 -4.19 -2.43 30.05
N ILE A 506 -4.97 -3.50 29.98
CA ILE A 506 -4.91 -4.46 28.87
C ILE A 506 -5.19 -3.75 27.54
N TYR A 507 -6.26 -2.94 27.49
CA TYR A 507 -6.61 -2.18 26.29
C TYR A 507 -5.47 -1.24 25.86
N ALA A 508 -4.97 -0.39 26.76
CA ALA A 508 -3.95 0.60 26.42
C ALA A 508 -2.61 0.00 25.96
N LEU A 509 -2.23 -1.17 26.49
CA LEU A 509 -0.96 -1.83 26.15
C LEU A 509 -1.02 -2.73 24.91
N ASN A 510 -2.21 -3.01 24.38
CA ASN A 510 -2.42 -3.96 23.28
C ASN A 510 -3.15 -3.35 22.07
N LEU A 511 -3.56 -2.08 22.16
CA LEU A 511 -4.25 -1.38 21.08
C LEU A 511 -3.33 -1.14 19.87
N GLY A 512 -3.88 -1.32 18.67
CA GLY A 512 -3.24 -0.93 17.42
C GLY A 512 -3.45 -1.96 16.32
N THR A 513 -3.10 -1.58 15.09
CA THR A 513 -3.31 -2.42 13.90
C THR A 513 -2.02 -2.86 13.22
N ILE A 514 -0.89 -2.27 13.59
CA ILE A 514 0.43 -2.59 13.05
C ILE A 514 0.91 -3.89 13.73
N PRO A 515 1.19 -4.97 12.97
CA PRO A 515 1.73 -6.21 13.53
C PRO A 515 3.20 -6.05 13.92
N ASP A 516 3.66 -6.86 14.88
CA ASP A 516 5.09 -6.96 15.21
C ASP A 516 5.75 -7.95 14.22
N GLU A 517 6.68 -7.44 13.41
CA GLU A 517 7.49 -8.23 12.47
C GLU A 517 8.75 -8.76 13.16
N VAL A 518 9.16 -9.98 12.82
CA VAL A 518 10.38 -10.60 13.35
C VAL A 518 11.15 -11.37 12.29
N MET A 519 12.48 -11.35 12.40
CA MET A 519 13.34 -12.21 11.61
C MET A 519 13.18 -13.68 12.03
N ILE A 520 12.95 -14.56 11.06
CA ILE A 520 12.88 -16.00 11.24
C ILE A 520 14.28 -16.58 11.20
N LYS A 521 14.70 -17.27 12.26
CA LYS A 521 15.99 -17.96 12.32
C LYS A 521 15.89 -19.30 11.58
N VAL A 522 16.78 -19.56 10.63
CA VAL A 522 16.77 -20.78 9.82
C VAL A 522 17.78 -21.78 10.39
N TYR A 523 17.37 -23.03 10.55
CA TYR A 523 18.14 -24.11 11.17
C TYR A 523 18.21 -25.35 10.28
N ASP A 524 19.42 -25.87 10.13
CA ASP A 524 19.70 -27.23 9.65
C ASP A 524 20.05 -28.11 10.86
N GLY A 525 19.16 -29.04 11.21
CA GLY A 525 19.24 -29.78 12.48
C GLY A 525 19.29 -28.85 13.70
N LYS A 526 20.43 -28.84 14.41
CA LYS A 526 20.70 -27.93 15.55
C LYS A 526 21.49 -26.67 15.13
N ARG A 527 22.08 -26.65 13.94
CA ARG A 527 22.94 -25.56 13.46
C ARG A 527 22.09 -24.43 12.88
N LYS A 528 22.31 -23.19 13.32
CA LYS A 528 21.73 -22.01 12.69
C LYS A 528 22.48 -21.72 11.39
N VAL A 529 21.76 -21.62 10.27
CA VAL A 529 22.34 -21.37 8.94
C VAL A 529 22.10 -19.94 8.43
N GLY A 530 21.13 -19.22 9.00
CA GLY A 530 20.86 -17.82 8.64
C GLY A 530 19.57 -17.30 9.24
N SER A 531 19.03 -16.22 8.65
CA SER A 531 17.71 -15.69 8.98
C SER A 531 17.00 -15.20 7.72
N ILE A 532 15.67 -15.28 7.69
CA ILE A 532 14.80 -14.81 6.60
C ILE A 532 13.69 -13.94 7.18
N GLU A 533 13.07 -13.11 6.35
CA GLU A 533 11.90 -12.31 6.73
C GLU A 533 10.66 -13.19 6.95
N GLU A 534 9.72 -12.75 7.78
CA GLU A 534 8.46 -13.47 8.01
C GLU A 534 7.60 -13.54 6.75
N GLU A 535 7.56 -12.48 5.94
CA GLU A 535 6.81 -12.45 4.67
C GLU A 535 7.35 -13.45 3.64
N PHE A 536 8.67 -13.68 3.63
CA PHE A 536 9.27 -14.71 2.78
C PHE A 536 8.80 -16.10 3.22
N LEU A 537 8.80 -16.37 4.54
CA LEU A 537 8.31 -17.63 5.09
C LEU A 537 6.82 -17.87 4.80
N GLU A 538 5.97 -16.84 4.81
CA GLU A 538 4.53 -16.95 4.51
C GLU A 538 4.24 -17.57 3.14
N ARG A 539 5.16 -17.41 2.20
CA ARG A 539 5.05 -17.94 0.83
C ARG A 539 5.61 -19.35 0.67
N LEU A 540 6.40 -19.85 1.64
CA LEU A 540 7.00 -21.18 1.56
C LEU A 540 6.00 -22.29 1.85
N SER A 541 6.05 -23.33 1.03
CA SER A 541 5.38 -24.62 1.17
C SER A 541 6.40 -25.69 1.51
N LYS A 542 5.96 -26.73 2.24
CA LYS A 542 6.84 -27.87 2.56
C LYS A 542 7.40 -28.48 1.26
N GLY A 543 8.72 -28.64 1.21
CA GLY A 543 9.44 -29.10 0.02
C GLY A 543 9.98 -27.98 -0.87
N ASP A 544 9.62 -26.72 -0.60
CA ASP A 544 10.19 -25.60 -1.33
C ASP A 544 11.67 -25.45 -1.07
N LYS A 545 12.43 -25.16 -2.11
CA LYS A 545 13.88 -25.01 -2.04
C LYS A 545 14.23 -23.54 -2.25
N PHE A 546 15.11 -22.97 -1.43
CA PHE A 546 15.52 -21.57 -1.53
C PHE A 546 17.00 -21.39 -1.19
N VAL A 547 17.57 -20.27 -1.64
CA VAL A 547 18.97 -19.92 -1.38
C VAL A 547 19.07 -19.11 -0.10
N LEU A 548 20.03 -19.47 0.78
CA LEU A 548 20.37 -18.71 1.97
C LEU A 548 21.88 -18.76 2.18
N GLY A 549 22.54 -17.60 2.22
CA GLY A 549 24.00 -17.53 2.38
C GLY A 549 24.77 -18.28 1.28
N GLY A 550 24.26 -18.23 0.03
CA GLY A 550 24.88 -18.88 -1.12
C GLY A 550 24.68 -20.41 -1.21
N ARG A 551 23.94 -21.01 -0.27
CA ARG A 551 23.66 -22.46 -0.26
C ARG A 551 22.16 -22.72 -0.36
N VAL A 552 21.80 -23.90 -0.87
CA VAL A 552 20.40 -24.25 -1.10
C VAL A 552 19.86 -25.17 -0.04
N TYR A 553 18.68 -24.81 0.43
CA TYR A 553 18.00 -25.43 1.53
C TYR A 553 16.58 -25.75 1.13
N GLU A 554 16.12 -26.96 1.45
CA GLU A 554 14.72 -27.35 1.33
C GLU A 554 13.98 -27.05 2.65
N PHE A 555 12.89 -26.31 2.56
CA PHE A 555 11.99 -26.00 3.66
C PHE A 555 11.24 -27.26 4.12
N VAL A 556 11.48 -27.65 5.37
CA VAL A 556 10.87 -28.84 5.96
C VAL A 556 9.64 -28.47 6.78
N SER A 557 9.78 -27.46 7.64
CA SER A 557 8.71 -26.98 8.53
C SER A 557 9.11 -25.67 9.22
N ALA A 558 8.13 -24.95 9.76
CA ALA A 558 8.38 -23.84 10.68
C ALA A 558 7.67 -24.05 12.02
N ARG A 559 8.32 -23.63 13.11
CA ARG A 559 7.74 -23.59 14.45
C ARG A 559 8.18 -22.32 15.17
N GLY A 560 7.22 -21.42 15.43
CA GLY A 560 7.54 -20.11 15.96
C GLY A 560 8.48 -19.35 15.03
N VAL A 561 9.49 -18.70 15.61
CA VAL A 561 10.49 -17.90 14.89
C VAL A 561 11.65 -18.74 14.35
N LYS A 562 11.45 -20.06 14.25
CA LYS A 562 12.44 -21.01 13.71
C LYS A 562 11.87 -21.70 12.47
N ALA A 563 12.61 -21.65 11.38
CA ALA A 563 12.38 -22.51 10.21
C ALA A 563 13.40 -23.65 10.23
N LYS A 564 12.93 -24.88 10.05
CA LYS A 564 13.78 -26.05 9.83
C LYS A 564 13.92 -26.29 8.33
N VAL A 565 15.16 -26.47 7.92
CA VAL A 565 15.53 -26.80 6.55
C VAL A 565 16.41 -28.05 6.54
N ARG A 566 16.55 -28.66 5.37
CA ARG A 566 17.60 -29.64 5.08
C ARG A 566 18.45 -29.13 3.92
N PRO A 567 19.76 -29.42 3.87
CA PRO A 567 20.57 -29.06 2.73
C PRO A 567 20.08 -29.76 1.47
N ALA A 568 20.10 -29.03 0.37
CA ALA A 568 19.72 -29.52 -0.95
C ALA A 568 20.73 -28.99 -1.98
N PHE A 569 22.01 -29.23 -1.72
CA PHE A 569 23.15 -28.60 -2.40
C PHE A 569 23.11 -28.74 -3.93
N ASP A 570 22.65 -29.89 -4.44
CA ASP A 570 22.57 -30.17 -5.88
C ASP A 570 21.18 -29.93 -6.48
N SER A 571 20.25 -29.39 -5.70
CA SER A 571 18.88 -29.15 -6.14
C SER A 571 18.65 -27.71 -6.54
N LYS A 572 17.96 -27.53 -7.68
CA LYS A 572 17.40 -26.25 -8.10
C LYS A 572 16.37 -25.71 -7.06
N PRO A 573 16.52 -24.51 -6.49
CA PRO A 573 15.49 -23.81 -5.72
C PRO A 573 14.16 -23.68 -6.48
N THR A 574 13.07 -23.59 -5.74
CA THR A 574 11.71 -23.42 -6.25
C THR A 574 11.11 -22.06 -5.89
N VAL A 575 11.72 -21.30 -4.96
CA VAL A 575 11.22 -20.00 -4.50
C VAL A 575 12.32 -18.92 -4.60
N PRO A 576 12.05 -17.74 -5.20
CA PRO A 576 13.03 -16.67 -5.35
C PRO A 576 13.29 -15.85 -4.07
N ALA A 577 14.55 -15.56 -3.74
CA ALA A 577 15.08 -14.90 -2.55
C ALA A 577 14.71 -13.42 -2.43
N TRP A 578 14.40 -12.74 -3.54
CA TRP A 578 14.08 -11.31 -3.59
C TRP A 578 12.58 -11.01 -3.69
N PHE A 579 11.73 -12.03 -3.50
CA PHE A 579 10.31 -11.95 -3.83
C PHE A 579 9.44 -11.25 -2.76
N SER A 580 9.91 -11.11 -1.51
CA SER A 580 9.17 -10.45 -0.42
C SER A 580 9.10 -8.93 -0.56
N GLU A 581 10.13 -8.27 -1.09
CA GLU A 581 10.20 -6.80 -1.18
C GLU A 581 9.54 -6.19 -2.43
N GLN A 582 9.04 -7.00 -3.38
CA GLN A 582 8.51 -6.48 -4.65
C GLN A 582 7.06 -5.97 -4.52
N LEU A 583 6.85 -4.76 -5.05
CA LEU A 583 5.52 -4.15 -5.13
C LEU A 583 4.66 -4.85 -6.19
N PRO A 584 3.38 -5.17 -5.91
CA PRO A 584 2.48 -5.76 -6.90
C PRO A 584 1.93 -4.71 -7.86
N LEU A 585 1.78 -5.07 -9.13
CA LEU A 585 1.10 -4.28 -10.14
C LEU A 585 -0.38 -4.08 -9.75
N SER A 586 -0.87 -2.84 -9.86
CA SER A 586 -2.29 -2.54 -9.62
C SER A 586 -3.18 -3.11 -10.73
N PHE A 587 -4.39 -3.54 -10.36
CA PHE A 587 -5.35 -4.11 -11.30
C PHE A 587 -5.77 -3.11 -12.40
N ASP A 588 -5.99 -1.85 -12.03
CA ASP A 588 -6.41 -0.81 -12.97
C ASP A 588 -5.32 -0.52 -14.02
N LEU A 589 -4.05 -0.40 -13.61
CA LEU A 589 -2.93 -0.25 -14.54
C LEU A 589 -2.75 -1.50 -15.41
N ALA A 590 -2.84 -2.69 -14.83
CA ALA A 590 -2.73 -3.95 -15.56
C ALA A 590 -3.76 -4.04 -16.70
N LYS A 591 -5.00 -3.59 -16.44
CA LYS A 591 -6.06 -3.49 -17.45
C LYS A 591 -5.72 -2.50 -18.57
N GLU A 592 -5.19 -1.33 -18.25
CA GLU A 592 -4.80 -0.34 -19.26
C GLU A 592 -3.61 -0.81 -20.11
N ILE A 593 -2.70 -1.62 -19.53
CA ILE A 593 -1.67 -2.31 -20.30
C ILE A 593 -2.31 -3.36 -21.21
N GLY A 594 -3.29 -4.12 -20.72
CA GLY A 594 -4.03 -5.10 -21.52
C GLY A 594 -4.71 -4.50 -22.75
N LYS A 595 -5.31 -3.31 -22.61
CA LYS A 595 -5.86 -2.54 -23.74
C LYS A 595 -4.78 -2.02 -24.68
N PHE A 596 -3.64 -1.57 -24.15
CA PHE A 596 -2.51 -1.19 -24.98
C PHE A 596 -1.97 -2.39 -25.78
N ARG A 597 -1.94 -3.60 -25.19
CA ARG A 597 -1.60 -4.83 -25.93
C ARG A 597 -2.57 -5.09 -27.08
N GLU A 598 -3.86 -4.96 -26.83
CA GLU A 598 -4.90 -5.12 -27.85
C GLU A 598 -4.70 -4.15 -29.02
N TRP A 599 -4.46 -2.87 -28.72
CA TRP A 599 -4.15 -1.86 -29.72
C TRP A 599 -2.85 -2.18 -30.49
N MET A 600 -1.77 -2.55 -29.80
CA MET A 600 -0.50 -2.91 -30.48
C MET A 600 -0.71 -4.07 -31.47
N PHE A 601 -1.40 -5.13 -31.07
CA PHE A 601 -1.67 -6.27 -31.96
C PHE A 601 -2.64 -5.93 -33.10
N SER A 602 -3.51 -4.92 -32.96
CA SER A 602 -4.40 -4.49 -34.04
C SER A 602 -3.67 -3.68 -35.11
N GLU A 603 -2.58 -3.00 -34.76
CA GLU A 603 -1.84 -2.12 -35.67
C GLU A 603 -0.59 -2.76 -36.28
N ILE A 604 0.03 -3.75 -35.61
CA ILE A 604 1.18 -4.48 -36.15
C ILE A 604 0.78 -5.16 -37.47
N GLY A 605 1.57 -4.93 -38.52
CA GLY A 605 1.32 -5.43 -39.87
C GLY A 605 0.41 -4.52 -40.72
N LYS A 606 -0.31 -3.56 -40.13
CA LYS A 606 -1.13 -2.58 -40.87
C LYS A 606 -0.42 -1.24 -41.07
N ARG A 607 0.35 -0.79 -40.07
CA ARG A 607 1.13 0.45 -40.12
C ARG A 607 2.59 0.18 -40.38
N GLU A 608 3.26 1.17 -40.95
CA GLU A 608 4.72 1.16 -41.08
C GLU A 608 5.40 1.17 -39.69
N ARG A 609 6.56 0.51 -39.60
CA ARG A 609 7.36 0.44 -38.36
C ARG A 609 7.68 1.83 -37.81
N SER A 610 8.12 2.76 -38.66
CA SER A 610 8.51 4.12 -38.28
C SER A 610 7.36 4.86 -37.59
N ALA A 611 6.18 4.85 -38.19
CA ALA A 611 4.97 5.49 -37.68
C ALA A 611 4.51 4.92 -36.32
N LEU A 612 4.64 3.61 -36.10
CA LEU A 612 4.32 3.00 -34.81
C LEU A 612 5.32 3.39 -33.72
N ILE A 613 6.62 3.42 -34.03
CA ILE A 613 7.65 3.85 -33.07
C ILE A 613 7.41 5.32 -32.68
N GLU A 614 7.15 6.20 -33.64
CA GLU A 614 6.86 7.62 -33.37
C GLU A 614 5.59 7.78 -32.52
N TYR A 615 4.55 6.98 -32.78
CA TYR A 615 3.36 6.96 -31.93
C TYR A 615 3.71 6.56 -30.49
N ILE A 616 4.51 5.50 -30.31
CA ILE A 616 4.92 5.03 -28.98
C ILE A 616 5.75 6.11 -28.26
N GLU A 617 6.70 6.75 -28.95
CA GLU A 617 7.49 7.86 -28.40
C GLU A 617 6.62 8.99 -27.86
N ARG A 618 5.63 9.40 -28.66
CA ARG A 618 4.73 10.50 -28.29
C ARG A 618 3.74 10.11 -27.20
N GLU A 619 3.03 8.99 -27.36
CA GLU A 619 1.92 8.60 -26.48
C GLU A 619 2.40 8.08 -25.11
N LEU A 620 3.54 7.36 -25.09
CA LEU A 620 4.11 6.81 -23.86
C LEU A 620 5.25 7.66 -23.29
N HIS A 621 5.56 8.80 -23.93
CA HIS A 621 6.62 9.72 -23.54
C HIS A 621 7.99 9.04 -23.38
N THR A 622 8.31 8.13 -24.31
CA THR A 622 9.55 7.36 -24.27
C THR A 622 10.70 8.06 -25.00
N ASN A 623 11.96 7.68 -24.71
CA ASN A 623 13.03 7.92 -25.67
C ASN A 623 13.00 6.90 -26.82
N ARG A 624 13.76 7.16 -27.89
CA ARG A 624 13.80 6.30 -29.09
C ARG A 624 14.13 4.84 -28.80
N ASN A 625 15.13 4.62 -27.96
CA ASN A 625 15.54 3.28 -27.53
C ASN A 625 14.35 2.52 -26.91
N ALA A 626 13.62 3.14 -25.98
CA ALA A 626 12.48 2.51 -25.32
C ALA A 626 11.33 2.22 -26.31
N ALA A 627 11.03 3.14 -27.23
CA ALA A 627 9.98 2.93 -28.22
C ALA A 627 10.29 1.77 -29.18
N GLU A 628 11.55 1.68 -29.63
CA GLU A 628 12.01 0.57 -30.47
C GLU A 628 11.90 -0.77 -29.74
N ILE A 629 12.36 -0.85 -28.50
CA ILE A 629 12.24 -2.06 -27.68
C ILE A 629 10.78 -2.49 -27.48
N ILE A 630 9.89 -1.53 -27.18
CA ILE A 630 8.46 -1.84 -27.02
C ILE A 630 7.90 -2.39 -28.32
N TYR A 631 8.12 -1.71 -29.45
CA TYR A 631 7.65 -2.18 -30.75
C TYR A 631 8.18 -3.58 -31.08
N ASP A 632 9.48 -3.81 -30.94
CA ASP A 632 10.13 -5.07 -31.27
C ASP A 632 9.61 -6.20 -30.37
N TYR A 633 9.38 -5.95 -29.07
CA TYR A 633 8.80 -6.94 -28.16
C TYR A 633 7.40 -7.41 -28.57
N PHE A 634 6.52 -6.48 -28.96
CA PHE A 634 5.18 -6.82 -29.46
C PHE A 634 5.24 -7.51 -30.82
N ARG A 635 6.13 -7.07 -31.71
CA ARG A 635 6.32 -7.66 -33.03
C ARG A 635 6.84 -9.10 -32.95
N GLU A 636 7.79 -9.36 -32.06
CA GLU A 636 8.29 -10.71 -31.76
C GLU A 636 7.15 -11.63 -31.31
N GLN A 637 6.34 -11.18 -30.34
CA GLN A 637 5.19 -11.94 -29.85
C GLN A 637 4.19 -12.19 -30.99
N TYR A 638 3.87 -11.16 -31.77
CA TYR A 638 2.92 -11.25 -32.89
C TYR A 638 3.37 -12.28 -33.93
N LEU A 639 4.59 -12.15 -34.45
CA LEU A 639 5.12 -13.03 -35.49
C LEU A 639 5.31 -14.46 -34.99
N TYR A 640 5.77 -14.64 -33.75
CA TYR A 640 5.92 -15.97 -33.19
C TYR A 640 4.58 -16.69 -33.02
N MET A 641 3.56 -16.00 -32.54
CA MET A 641 2.22 -16.58 -32.41
C MET A 641 1.58 -16.88 -33.77
N GLN A 642 1.77 -16.01 -34.77
CA GLN A 642 1.36 -16.30 -36.14
C GLN A 642 2.04 -17.58 -36.67
N SER A 643 3.33 -17.79 -36.34
CA SER A 643 4.07 -19.03 -36.66
C SER A 643 3.64 -20.30 -35.95
N LEU A 644 2.70 -20.15 -35.03
CA LEU A 644 2.03 -21.24 -34.35
C LEU A 644 0.57 -21.37 -34.82
N GLY A 645 0.19 -20.65 -35.88
CA GLY A 645 -1.17 -20.64 -36.44
C GLY A 645 -2.19 -19.92 -35.55
N CYS A 646 -1.75 -19.08 -34.61
CA CYS A 646 -2.65 -18.43 -33.65
C CYS A 646 -3.31 -17.19 -34.25
N LYS A 647 -4.64 -17.14 -34.17
CA LYS A 647 -5.47 -15.98 -34.59
C LYS A 647 -5.80 -15.00 -33.45
N HIS A 648 -5.47 -15.36 -32.21
CA HIS A 648 -5.79 -14.59 -31.01
C HIS A 648 -4.51 -14.34 -30.20
N PHE A 649 -4.43 -13.18 -29.56
CA PHE A 649 -3.27 -12.72 -28.80
C PHE A 649 -3.65 -12.42 -27.35
N PRO A 650 -2.71 -12.55 -26.38
CA PRO A 650 -2.97 -12.25 -24.97
C PRO A 650 -3.24 -10.75 -24.76
N THR A 651 -4.48 -10.41 -24.41
CA THR A 651 -5.01 -9.03 -24.28
C THR A 651 -5.90 -8.92 -23.03
N ASP A 652 -6.54 -7.76 -22.79
CA ASP A 652 -7.52 -7.63 -21.70
C ASP A 652 -8.73 -8.58 -21.87
N THR A 653 -9.11 -8.89 -23.11
CA THR A 653 -10.29 -9.71 -23.44
C THR A 653 -9.95 -11.17 -23.72
N ASN A 654 -8.74 -11.47 -24.20
CA ASN A 654 -8.30 -12.82 -24.54
C ASN A 654 -7.28 -13.33 -23.52
N ILE A 655 -7.70 -14.28 -22.67
CA ILE A 655 -6.82 -14.97 -21.73
C ILE A 655 -6.20 -16.16 -22.45
N MET A 656 -4.91 -16.07 -22.77
CA MET A 656 -4.17 -17.16 -23.40
C MET A 656 -3.67 -18.14 -22.33
N ILE A 657 -3.86 -19.44 -22.57
CA ILE A 657 -3.35 -20.54 -21.75
C ILE A 657 -2.37 -21.32 -22.60
N GLU A 658 -1.10 -21.15 -22.30
CA GLU A 658 0.01 -21.80 -22.99
C GLU A 658 0.40 -23.09 -22.28
N ILE A 659 0.29 -24.21 -22.99
CA ILE A 659 0.69 -25.53 -22.50
C ILE A 659 2.11 -25.77 -23.02
N SER A 660 3.08 -25.80 -22.10
CA SER A 660 4.49 -25.95 -22.45
C SER A 660 5.18 -26.96 -21.54
N ARG A 661 6.51 -27.04 -21.63
CA ARG A 661 7.35 -27.84 -20.74
C ARG A 661 8.38 -26.96 -20.05
N ASP A 662 8.62 -27.22 -18.77
CA ASP A 662 9.74 -26.63 -18.06
C ASP A 662 11.07 -27.30 -18.43
N GLU A 663 12.19 -26.75 -17.93
CA GLU A 663 13.54 -27.30 -18.15
C GLU A 663 13.73 -28.72 -17.55
N LEU A 664 12.77 -29.23 -16.77
CA LEU A 664 12.75 -30.61 -16.26
C LEU A 664 11.81 -31.52 -17.06
N GLY A 665 11.25 -31.02 -18.17
CA GLY A 665 10.32 -31.74 -19.04
C GLY A 665 8.92 -31.92 -18.44
N ARG A 666 8.60 -31.28 -17.31
CA ARG A 666 7.26 -31.34 -16.71
C ARG A 666 6.31 -30.44 -17.50
N GLN A 667 5.08 -30.90 -17.68
CA GLN A 667 4.06 -30.07 -18.31
C GLN A 667 3.72 -28.88 -17.41
N VAL A 668 3.73 -27.69 -18.01
CA VAL A 668 3.34 -26.45 -17.35
C VAL A 668 2.20 -25.79 -18.11
N MET A 669 1.28 -25.17 -17.37
CA MET A 669 0.21 -24.35 -17.94
C MET A 669 0.42 -22.90 -17.54
N ILE A 670 0.74 -22.04 -18.51
CA ILE A 670 1.03 -20.63 -18.32
C ILE A 670 -0.22 -19.84 -18.68
N PHE A 671 -0.79 -19.16 -17.69
CA PHE A 671 -1.95 -18.29 -17.83
C PHE A 671 -1.47 -16.86 -18.05
N HIS A 672 -1.72 -16.32 -19.24
CA HIS A 672 -1.47 -14.91 -19.56
C HIS A 672 -2.60 -14.05 -18.99
N THR A 673 -2.51 -13.75 -17.70
CA THR A 673 -3.50 -12.95 -16.95
C THR A 673 -2.85 -11.68 -16.44
N LEU A 674 -2.91 -10.62 -17.25
CA LEU A 674 -2.38 -9.30 -16.91
C LEU A 674 -3.35 -8.54 -15.99
N PHE A 675 -3.50 -9.05 -14.77
CA PHE A 675 -4.40 -8.50 -13.75
C PHE A 675 -3.65 -8.08 -12.47
N GLY A 676 -2.32 -8.18 -12.48
CA GLY A 676 -1.47 -7.91 -11.33
C GLY A 676 -1.37 -9.10 -10.38
N ARG A 677 -0.26 -9.17 -9.63
CA ARG A 677 0.13 -10.35 -8.85
C ARG A 677 -0.89 -10.76 -7.79
N ARG A 678 -1.58 -9.80 -7.15
CA ARG A 678 -2.57 -10.09 -6.09
C ARG A 678 -3.82 -10.80 -6.63
N VAL A 679 -4.29 -10.41 -7.81
CA VAL A 679 -5.40 -11.10 -8.50
C VAL A 679 -4.94 -12.46 -9.00
N ASN A 680 -3.74 -12.51 -9.59
CA ASN A 680 -3.15 -13.76 -10.06
C ASN A 680 -2.92 -14.77 -8.93
N ASP A 681 -2.55 -14.35 -7.72
CA ASP A 681 -2.39 -15.25 -6.57
C ASP A 681 -3.71 -15.94 -6.20
N ALA A 682 -4.82 -15.18 -6.13
CA ALA A 682 -6.15 -15.74 -5.89
C ALA A 682 -6.56 -16.75 -6.98
N LEU A 683 -6.42 -16.37 -8.25
CA LEU A 683 -6.77 -17.23 -9.38
C LEU A 683 -5.89 -18.48 -9.43
N ALA A 684 -4.58 -18.32 -9.30
CA ALA A 684 -3.62 -19.40 -9.43
C ALA A 684 -3.84 -20.49 -8.37
N ARG A 685 -4.07 -20.09 -7.10
CA ARG A 685 -4.36 -21.04 -6.03
C ARG A 685 -5.68 -21.77 -6.22
N ALA A 686 -6.71 -21.09 -6.71
CA ALA A 686 -8.01 -21.70 -6.99
C ALA A 686 -7.91 -22.71 -8.15
N TYR A 687 -7.24 -22.35 -9.26
CA TYR A 687 -7.00 -23.28 -10.37
C TYR A 687 -6.08 -24.43 -9.99
N ALA A 688 -5.02 -24.18 -9.20
CA ALA A 688 -4.14 -25.24 -8.69
C ALA A 688 -4.89 -26.24 -7.81
N TYR A 689 -5.84 -25.77 -7.00
CA TYR A 689 -6.70 -26.65 -6.20
C TYR A 689 -7.59 -27.54 -7.07
N LEU A 690 -8.24 -26.97 -8.09
CA LEU A 690 -9.09 -27.72 -9.02
C LEU A 690 -8.28 -28.74 -9.85
N ALA A 691 -7.15 -28.31 -10.40
CA ALA A 691 -6.22 -29.20 -11.11
C ALA A 691 -5.68 -30.31 -10.20
N GLY A 692 -5.32 -29.96 -8.95
CA GLY A 692 -4.83 -30.91 -7.96
C GLY A 692 -5.88 -31.94 -7.53
N LYS A 693 -7.16 -31.54 -7.43
CA LYS A 693 -8.29 -32.46 -7.19
C LYS A 693 -8.42 -33.48 -8.31
N LYS A 694 -8.29 -33.04 -9.57
CA LYS A 694 -8.33 -33.90 -10.76
C LYS A 694 -7.13 -34.87 -10.83
N LEU A 695 -5.94 -34.38 -10.48
CA LEU A 695 -4.70 -35.16 -10.47
C LEU A 695 -4.49 -36.01 -9.23
N ARG A 696 -5.27 -35.78 -8.15
CA ARG A 696 -5.03 -36.32 -6.80
C ARG A 696 -3.59 -36.07 -6.31
N ARG A 697 -3.02 -34.93 -6.69
CA ARG A 697 -1.63 -34.54 -6.39
C ARG A 697 -1.54 -33.02 -6.22
N ASN A 698 -0.53 -32.55 -5.51
CA ASN A 698 -0.27 -31.11 -5.39
C ASN A 698 0.25 -30.56 -6.72
N VAL A 699 -0.24 -29.39 -7.09
CA VAL A 699 0.18 -28.64 -8.28
C VAL A 699 1.06 -27.49 -7.82
N GLY A 700 2.24 -27.35 -8.43
CA GLY A 700 3.12 -26.21 -8.16
C GLY A 700 2.57 -24.94 -8.78
N VAL A 701 2.87 -23.79 -8.18
CA VAL A 701 2.35 -22.49 -8.65
C VAL A 701 3.48 -21.47 -8.68
N VAL A 702 3.61 -20.78 -9.80
CA VAL A 702 4.47 -19.60 -9.97
C VAL A 702 3.58 -18.41 -10.29
N ILE A 703 3.76 -17.28 -9.62
CA ILE A 703 2.88 -16.12 -9.71
C ILE A 703 3.70 -14.89 -10.05
N THR A 704 3.27 -14.16 -11.07
CA THR A 704 3.86 -12.88 -11.50
C THR A 704 2.77 -11.83 -11.69
N ASP A 705 3.15 -10.60 -12.01
CA ASP A 705 2.21 -9.53 -12.34
C ASP A 705 1.49 -9.76 -13.69
N ASN A 706 2.16 -10.45 -14.63
CA ASN A 706 1.69 -10.64 -16.02
C ASN A 706 0.97 -11.98 -16.23
N GLY A 707 0.95 -12.84 -15.23
CA GLY A 707 0.34 -14.16 -15.30
C GLY A 707 0.79 -15.10 -14.19
N PHE A 708 0.33 -16.33 -14.25
CA PHE A 708 0.76 -17.40 -13.36
C PHE A 708 0.97 -18.70 -14.13
N MET A 709 1.79 -19.59 -13.58
CA MET A 709 2.08 -20.89 -14.16
C MET A 709 1.74 -22.00 -13.17
N LEU A 710 0.98 -22.99 -13.63
CA LEU A 710 0.73 -24.24 -12.92
C LEU A 710 1.76 -25.28 -13.37
N VAL A 711 2.53 -25.81 -12.43
CA VAL A 711 3.50 -26.87 -12.67
C VAL A 711 2.87 -28.20 -12.32
N LEU A 712 2.56 -28.99 -13.35
CA LEU A 712 1.79 -30.22 -13.18
C LEU A 712 2.72 -31.39 -12.85
N PRO A 713 2.43 -32.17 -11.80
CA PRO A 713 3.24 -33.35 -11.46
C PRO A 713 3.10 -34.49 -12.48
N ARG A 714 2.02 -34.48 -13.28
CA ARG A 714 1.78 -35.36 -14.42
C ARG A 714 1.04 -34.58 -15.50
N PRO A 715 1.26 -34.88 -16.79
CA PRO A 715 0.55 -34.22 -17.87
C PRO A 715 -0.98 -34.37 -17.74
N LEU A 716 -1.71 -33.28 -17.96
CA LEU A 716 -3.16 -33.25 -18.11
C LEU A 716 -3.50 -33.09 -19.60
N LYS A 717 -4.43 -33.93 -20.08
CA LYS A 717 -5.03 -33.76 -21.42
C LYS A 717 -6.40 -33.07 -21.37
N ASP A 718 -7.07 -33.12 -20.22
CA ASP A 718 -8.43 -32.63 -20.06
C ASP A 718 -8.47 -31.38 -19.16
N PHE A 719 -8.65 -30.24 -19.80
CA PHE A 719 -8.65 -28.91 -19.19
C PHE A 719 -10.05 -28.39 -18.77
N ARG A 720 -11.08 -29.25 -18.73
CA ARG A 720 -12.46 -28.87 -18.33
C ARG A 720 -12.54 -28.17 -16.97
N PHE A 721 -11.60 -28.44 -16.07
CA PHE A 721 -11.54 -27.82 -14.74
C PHE A 721 -11.43 -26.29 -14.79
N ILE A 722 -10.91 -25.72 -15.90
CA ILE A 722 -10.82 -24.26 -16.07
C ILE A 722 -12.22 -23.62 -16.05
N LYS A 723 -13.24 -24.31 -16.58
CA LYS A 723 -14.63 -23.82 -16.59
C LYS A 723 -15.37 -24.06 -15.26
N GLU A 724 -14.76 -24.79 -14.32
CA GLU A 724 -15.37 -25.08 -13.01
C GLU A 724 -15.18 -23.91 -12.01
N LEU A 725 -14.17 -23.07 -12.21
CA LEU A 725 -13.95 -21.89 -11.38
C LEU A 725 -14.93 -20.78 -11.78
N LYS A 726 -15.70 -20.30 -10.80
CA LYS A 726 -16.75 -19.28 -10.98
C LYS A 726 -16.65 -18.21 -9.90
N LYS A 727 -17.23 -17.03 -10.16
CA LYS A 727 -17.40 -15.97 -9.17
C LYS A 727 -18.06 -16.51 -7.89
N ALA A 728 -19.08 -17.35 -8.03
CA ALA A 728 -19.86 -17.88 -6.92
C ALA A 728 -19.07 -18.82 -5.98
N ASN A 729 -18.00 -19.47 -6.44
CA ASN A 729 -17.29 -20.50 -5.66
C ASN A 729 -15.84 -20.15 -5.28
N ILE A 730 -15.23 -19.11 -5.86
CA ILE A 730 -13.81 -18.78 -5.61
C ILE A 730 -13.52 -18.55 -4.12
N ARG A 731 -14.39 -17.84 -3.39
CA ARG A 731 -14.18 -17.57 -1.95
C ARG A 731 -14.21 -18.85 -1.11
N GLU A 732 -15.11 -19.77 -1.43
CA GLU A 732 -15.20 -21.06 -0.74
C GLU A 732 -13.95 -21.92 -1.02
N ILE A 733 -13.52 -21.97 -2.28
CA ILE A 733 -12.30 -22.69 -2.69
C ILE A 733 -11.08 -22.10 -1.98
N LEU A 734 -10.91 -20.77 -2.02
CA LEU A 734 -9.80 -20.09 -1.35
C LEU A 734 -9.82 -20.34 0.15
N SER A 735 -10.98 -20.33 0.80
CA SER A 735 -11.10 -20.65 2.23
C SER A 735 -10.54 -22.04 2.55
N LYS A 736 -10.83 -23.05 1.72
CA LYS A 736 -10.30 -24.42 1.87
C LYS A 736 -8.79 -24.51 1.63
N VAL A 737 -8.27 -23.72 0.69
CA VAL A 737 -6.84 -23.70 0.32
C VAL A 737 -6.01 -22.96 1.37
N ILE A 738 -6.43 -21.76 1.75
CA ILE A 738 -5.72 -20.85 2.65
C ILE A 738 -5.47 -21.52 4.00
N VAL A 739 -6.45 -22.20 4.57
CA VAL A 739 -6.35 -22.81 5.92
C VAL A 739 -5.15 -23.75 6.08
N LYS A 740 -4.66 -24.34 4.98
CA LYS A 740 -3.53 -25.29 4.97
C LYS A 740 -2.15 -24.64 4.78
N THR A 741 -2.09 -23.31 4.59
CA THR A 741 -0.86 -22.58 4.23
C THR A 741 -0.10 -22.04 5.45
N GLU A 742 1.20 -21.75 5.30
CA GLU A 742 1.95 -21.01 6.32
C GLU A 742 1.44 -19.57 6.48
N MET A 743 1.00 -18.94 5.39
CA MET A 743 0.33 -17.64 5.39
C MET A 743 -0.85 -17.58 6.37
N MET A 744 -1.71 -18.61 6.43
CA MET A 744 -2.79 -18.67 7.41
C MET A 744 -2.28 -18.63 8.86
N LYS A 745 -1.25 -19.42 9.19
CA LYS A 745 -0.72 -19.49 10.57
C LYS A 745 -0.15 -18.15 11.03
N ARG A 746 0.55 -17.45 10.13
CA ARG A 746 1.19 -16.16 10.42
C ARG A 746 0.18 -15.03 10.51
N ARG A 747 -0.75 -14.96 9.55
CA ARG A 747 -1.81 -13.95 9.57
C ARG A 747 -2.78 -14.17 10.73
N PHE A 748 -3.07 -15.42 11.09
CA PHE A 748 -3.85 -15.72 12.29
C PHE A 748 -3.21 -15.11 13.54
N ARG A 749 -1.88 -15.14 13.70
CA ARG A 749 -1.21 -14.44 14.81
C ARG A 749 -1.51 -12.94 14.79
N HIS A 750 -1.39 -12.29 13.63
CA HIS A 750 -1.65 -10.85 13.53
C HIS A 750 -3.09 -10.52 13.92
N VAL A 751 -4.05 -11.28 13.42
CA VAL A 751 -5.48 -11.13 13.72
C VAL A 751 -5.78 -11.47 15.19
N ALA A 752 -5.18 -12.52 15.75
CA ALA A 752 -5.32 -12.91 17.16
C ALA A 752 -4.75 -11.84 18.11
N ASN A 753 -3.61 -11.24 17.75
CA ASN A 753 -3.05 -10.11 18.49
C ASN A 753 -3.96 -8.88 18.42
N ARG A 754 -4.41 -8.51 17.21
CA ARG A 754 -5.31 -7.36 17.02
C ARG A 754 -6.67 -7.56 17.66
N SER A 755 -7.21 -8.78 17.68
CA SER A 755 -8.50 -9.09 18.32
C SER A 755 -8.42 -9.25 19.83
N LEU A 756 -7.24 -9.07 20.43
CA LEU A 756 -6.98 -9.23 21.87
C LEU A 756 -7.16 -10.67 22.37
N MET A 757 -7.19 -11.65 21.45
CA MET A 757 -7.13 -13.08 21.77
C MET A 757 -5.78 -13.42 22.40
N ILE A 758 -4.71 -12.92 21.79
CA ILE A 758 -3.33 -13.00 22.29
C ILE A 758 -2.90 -11.60 22.68
N LEU A 759 -2.42 -11.43 23.91
CA LEU A 759 -1.91 -10.15 24.38
C LEU A 759 -0.43 -10.02 23.99
N ARG A 760 -0.05 -8.86 23.48
CA ARG A 760 1.35 -8.44 23.29
C ARG A 760 2.00 -8.08 24.62
N ASN A 761 1.23 -7.47 25.51
CA ASN A 761 1.69 -6.98 26.81
C ASN A 761 0.73 -7.42 27.91
N TYR A 762 1.27 -7.96 29.00
CA TYR A 762 0.48 -8.37 30.16
C TYR A 762 1.18 -7.99 31.47
N LYS A 763 0.44 -7.32 32.36
CA LYS A 763 0.94 -6.83 33.66
C LYS A 763 2.27 -6.05 33.56
N GLY A 764 2.42 -5.23 32.51
CA GLY A 764 3.62 -4.40 32.30
C GLY A 764 4.79 -5.11 31.63
N HIS A 765 4.67 -6.40 31.30
CA HIS A 765 5.71 -7.15 30.59
C HIS A 765 5.30 -7.44 29.15
N GLU A 766 6.24 -7.24 28.23
CA GLU A 766 6.11 -7.63 26.84
C GLU A 766 6.22 -9.15 26.69
N ILE A 767 5.25 -9.75 26.01
CA ILE A 767 5.26 -11.16 25.67
C ILE A 767 6.08 -11.32 24.39
N LYS A 768 7.23 -12.00 24.47
CA LYS A 768 8.08 -12.29 23.31
C LYS A 768 7.29 -12.85 22.13
N VAL A 769 7.53 -12.33 20.93
CA VAL A 769 6.85 -12.75 19.69
C VAL A 769 6.94 -14.26 19.44
N SER A 770 8.04 -14.91 19.81
CA SER A 770 8.18 -16.37 19.73
C SER A 770 7.14 -17.13 20.56
N LYS A 771 6.81 -16.63 21.76
CA LYS A 771 5.78 -17.19 22.63
C LYS A 771 4.38 -16.92 22.07
N GLN A 772 4.16 -15.73 21.51
CA GLN A 772 2.91 -15.40 20.81
C GLN A 772 2.68 -16.34 19.62
N GLN A 773 3.69 -16.62 18.80
CA GLN A 773 3.57 -17.52 17.64
C GLN A 773 3.27 -18.97 18.03
N ILE A 774 3.90 -19.51 19.08
CA ILE A 774 3.61 -20.86 19.58
C ILE A 774 2.16 -20.94 20.06
N SER A 775 1.71 -19.94 20.83
CA SER A 775 0.33 -19.86 21.28
C SER A 775 -0.65 -19.76 20.10
N ALA A 776 -0.35 -18.92 19.11
CA ALA A 776 -1.19 -18.74 17.92
C ALA A 776 -1.39 -20.03 17.12
N ALA A 777 -0.35 -20.83 16.91
CA ALA A 777 -0.45 -22.08 16.17
C ALA A 777 -1.37 -23.11 16.86
N THR A 778 -1.31 -23.20 18.19
CA THR A 778 -2.21 -24.07 18.96
C THR A 778 -3.63 -23.53 18.95
N LEU A 779 -3.79 -22.24 19.23
CA LEU A 779 -5.10 -21.57 19.25
C LEU A 779 -5.80 -21.61 17.90
N MET A 780 -5.05 -21.54 16.79
CA MET A 780 -5.63 -21.64 15.45
C MET A 780 -6.34 -22.98 15.24
N LYS A 781 -5.78 -24.10 15.75
CA LYS A 781 -6.39 -25.42 15.59
C LYS A 781 -7.74 -25.48 16.31
N VAL A 782 -7.74 -25.11 17.59
CA VAL A 782 -8.96 -25.05 18.42
C VAL A 782 -9.99 -24.09 17.83
N ALA A 783 -9.55 -22.89 17.45
CA ALA A 783 -10.43 -21.88 16.86
C ALA A 783 -11.02 -22.30 15.50
N SER A 784 -10.35 -23.19 14.76
CA SER A 784 -10.84 -23.70 13.47
C SER A 784 -11.95 -24.74 13.63
N GLU A 785 -12.05 -25.38 14.80
CA GLU A 785 -13.13 -26.32 15.13
C GLU A 785 -14.42 -25.58 15.52
N ILE A 786 -14.30 -24.33 15.97
CA ILE A 786 -15.44 -23.47 16.32
C ILE A 786 -16.09 -22.90 15.05
N ALA A 787 -17.29 -23.38 14.74
CA ALA A 787 -18.05 -22.96 13.56
C ALA A 787 -18.24 -21.44 13.53
N GLY A 788 -17.73 -20.84 12.45
CA GLY A 788 -17.90 -19.43 12.17
C GLY A 788 -17.18 -18.46 13.12
N PHE A 789 -16.14 -18.92 13.82
CA PHE A 789 -15.36 -18.10 14.75
C PHE A 789 -14.83 -16.81 14.10
N PRO A 790 -15.04 -15.63 14.72
CA PRO A 790 -14.79 -14.34 14.07
C PRO A 790 -13.31 -14.11 13.73
N VAL A 791 -12.38 -14.62 14.54
CA VAL A 791 -10.93 -14.46 14.29
C VAL A 791 -10.48 -15.28 13.07
N ILE A 792 -11.03 -16.49 12.88
CA ILE A 792 -10.74 -17.32 11.69
C ILE A 792 -11.34 -16.68 10.45
N LYS A 793 -12.61 -16.25 10.52
CA LYS A 793 -13.28 -15.53 9.42
C LYS A 793 -12.47 -14.30 8.99
N GLU A 794 -12.03 -13.48 9.94
CA GLU A 794 -11.24 -12.29 9.66
C GLU A 794 -9.86 -12.64 9.07
N THR A 795 -9.22 -13.71 9.54
CA THR A 795 -7.93 -14.16 8.98
C THR A 795 -8.06 -14.56 7.52
N ILE A 796 -9.10 -15.34 7.18
CA ILE A 796 -9.37 -15.74 5.79
C ILE A 796 -9.70 -14.51 4.94
N ARG A 797 -10.50 -13.57 5.46
CA ARG A 797 -10.85 -12.33 4.77
C ARG A 797 -9.62 -11.48 4.48
N GLU A 798 -8.78 -11.22 5.47
CA GLU A 798 -7.55 -10.44 5.29
C GLU A 798 -6.60 -11.07 4.27
N ILE A 799 -6.47 -12.41 4.26
CA ILE A 799 -5.66 -13.09 3.26
C ILE A 799 -6.27 -12.94 1.85
N ALA A 800 -7.57 -13.21 1.71
CA ALA A 800 -8.23 -13.23 0.41
C ALA A 800 -8.42 -11.83 -0.20
N GLU A 801 -8.64 -10.81 0.64
CA GLU A 801 -8.94 -9.44 0.20
C GLU A 801 -7.77 -8.48 0.33
N ASP A 802 -6.96 -8.55 1.40
CA ASP A 802 -5.92 -7.56 1.69
C ASP A 802 -4.54 -8.02 1.18
N MET A 803 -4.24 -9.33 1.21
CA MET A 803 -2.99 -9.88 0.63
C MET A 803 -3.17 -10.29 -0.83
N MET A 804 -4.19 -11.07 -1.11
CA MET A 804 -4.67 -11.32 -2.47
C MET A 804 -5.61 -10.20 -2.90
N ASP A 805 -6.24 -10.33 -4.06
CA ASP A 805 -7.30 -9.43 -4.50
C ASP A 805 -8.45 -10.26 -5.08
N VAL A 806 -9.15 -10.97 -4.19
CA VAL A 806 -10.30 -11.80 -4.57
C VAL A 806 -11.44 -10.95 -5.15
N ILE A 807 -11.55 -9.68 -4.75
CA ILE A 807 -12.61 -8.77 -5.23
C ILE A 807 -12.45 -8.52 -6.74
N ASN A 808 -11.24 -8.22 -7.21
CA ASN A 808 -11.01 -8.07 -8.64
C ASN A 808 -10.92 -9.43 -9.35
N ALA A 809 -10.48 -10.50 -8.69
CA ALA A 809 -10.59 -11.86 -9.25
C ALA A 809 -12.06 -12.26 -9.53
N GLU A 810 -12.99 -11.92 -8.65
CA GLU A 810 -14.43 -12.10 -8.84
C GLU A 810 -14.94 -11.34 -10.07
N LYS A 811 -14.48 -10.10 -10.29
CA LYS A 811 -14.82 -9.32 -11.50
C LYS A 811 -14.25 -9.95 -12.77
N VAL A 812 -13.06 -10.52 -12.70
CA VAL A 812 -12.46 -11.26 -13.82
C VAL A 812 -13.30 -12.50 -14.14
N LEU A 813 -13.65 -13.31 -13.14
CA LEU A 813 -14.50 -14.50 -13.34
C LEU A 813 -15.89 -14.13 -13.86
N GLU A 814 -16.51 -13.08 -13.32
CA GLU A 814 -17.78 -12.53 -13.82
C GLU A 814 -17.70 -12.12 -15.29
N SER A 815 -16.59 -11.51 -15.71
CA SER A 815 -16.39 -11.14 -17.11
C SER A 815 -16.22 -12.35 -18.03
N ILE A 816 -15.64 -13.44 -17.52
CA ILE A 816 -15.52 -14.71 -18.25
C ILE A 816 -16.90 -15.36 -18.39
N GLU A 817 -17.67 -15.42 -17.30
CA GLU A 817 -19.04 -15.96 -17.28
C GLU A 817 -19.96 -15.19 -18.24
N ASN A 818 -19.80 -13.87 -18.34
CA ASN A 818 -20.54 -13.01 -19.25
C ASN A 818 -19.94 -12.95 -20.69
N ASN A 819 -18.99 -13.83 -21.04
CA ASN A 819 -18.32 -13.90 -22.34
C ASN A 819 -17.59 -12.60 -22.80
N LYS A 820 -17.33 -11.67 -21.87
CA LYS A 820 -16.52 -10.46 -22.10
C LYS A 820 -15.02 -10.79 -22.13
N ARG A 821 -14.62 -11.84 -21.42
CA ARG A 821 -13.28 -12.43 -21.50
C ARG A 821 -13.36 -13.89 -21.91
N ARG A 822 -12.41 -14.36 -22.72
CA ARG A 822 -12.42 -15.73 -23.27
C ARG A 822 -11.08 -16.42 -23.11
N PHE A 823 -11.11 -17.73 -22.90
CA PHE A 823 -9.92 -18.56 -22.87
C PHE A 823 -9.56 -19.04 -24.27
N PHE A 824 -8.27 -18.94 -24.60
CA PHE A 824 -7.67 -19.53 -25.78
C PHE A 824 -6.51 -20.42 -25.35
N PHE A 825 -6.32 -21.54 -26.03
CA PHE A 825 -5.24 -22.48 -25.73
C PHE A 825 -4.21 -22.45 -26.85
N ILE A 826 -2.94 -22.48 -26.47
CA ILE A 826 -1.81 -22.65 -27.38
C ILE A 826 -0.94 -23.77 -26.86
N ASN A 827 -0.58 -24.71 -27.73
CA ASN A 827 0.35 -25.78 -27.38
C ASN A 827 1.75 -25.41 -27.87
N THR A 828 2.68 -25.26 -26.93
CA THR A 828 4.10 -25.02 -27.17
C THR A 828 4.97 -26.11 -26.58
N GLU A 829 4.43 -27.30 -26.28
CA GLU A 829 5.18 -28.43 -25.71
C GLU A 829 6.29 -28.94 -26.63
N GLN A 830 6.14 -28.76 -27.95
CA GLN A 830 7.14 -29.10 -28.97
C GLN A 830 7.88 -27.87 -29.51
N SER A 831 7.64 -26.69 -28.93
CA SER A 831 8.29 -25.44 -29.30
C SER A 831 8.83 -24.73 -28.06
N LEU A 832 9.18 -23.46 -28.19
CA LEU A 832 9.61 -22.65 -27.06
C LEU A 832 8.42 -21.88 -26.49
N PRO A 833 8.51 -21.48 -25.20
CA PRO A 833 7.55 -20.56 -24.63
C PRO A 833 7.48 -19.26 -25.42
N THR A 834 6.28 -18.68 -25.57
CA THR A 834 6.11 -17.39 -26.26
C THR A 834 6.91 -16.26 -25.57
N PRO A 835 7.32 -15.19 -26.29
CA PRO A 835 8.07 -14.07 -25.69
C PRO A 835 7.46 -13.52 -24.38
N PHE A 836 6.13 -13.40 -24.29
CA PHE A 836 5.43 -12.93 -23.08
C PHE A 836 5.47 -13.94 -21.93
N SER A 837 5.75 -15.22 -22.20
CA SER A 837 5.89 -16.28 -21.18
C SER A 837 7.28 -16.35 -20.57
N HIS A 838 8.30 -15.71 -21.17
CA HIS A 838 9.69 -15.85 -20.74
C HIS A 838 9.89 -15.45 -19.29
N ASN A 839 9.39 -14.29 -18.87
CA ASN A 839 9.55 -13.82 -17.49
C ASN A 839 8.82 -14.73 -16.47
N ILE A 840 7.67 -15.31 -16.84
CA ILE A 840 6.95 -16.27 -15.99
C ILE A 840 7.77 -17.57 -15.85
N MET A 841 8.29 -18.09 -16.96
CA MET A 841 9.14 -19.28 -16.99
C MET A 841 10.43 -19.06 -16.18
N LEU A 842 11.12 -17.93 -16.40
CA LEU A 842 12.33 -17.55 -15.69
C LEU A 842 12.09 -17.40 -14.18
N THR A 843 10.94 -16.85 -13.77
CA THR A 843 10.55 -16.78 -12.35
C THR A 843 10.34 -18.17 -11.76
N GLY A 844 9.87 -19.12 -12.57
CA GLY A 844 9.76 -20.53 -12.18
C GLY A 844 11.10 -21.27 -12.12
N LEU A 845 12.19 -20.65 -12.58
CA LEU A 845 13.54 -21.21 -12.45
C LEU A 845 14.17 -20.84 -11.12
N SER A 846 14.81 -21.84 -10.53
CA SER A 846 15.75 -21.75 -9.42
C SER A 846 16.66 -20.51 -9.44
N ASP A 847 16.76 -19.82 -8.30
CA ASP A 847 17.75 -18.78 -7.98
C ASP A 847 19.25 -19.16 -7.97
N ILE A 848 19.64 -20.45 -7.98
CA ILE A 848 21.08 -20.80 -8.16
C ILE A 848 21.53 -20.47 -9.58
N VAL A 849 20.60 -20.41 -10.52
CA VAL A 849 20.86 -19.96 -11.89
C VAL A 849 21.34 -18.52 -11.75
N LEU A 850 22.62 -18.27 -12.05
CA LEU A 850 23.18 -16.92 -11.97
C LEU A 850 22.29 -15.98 -12.79
N MET A 851 22.25 -14.69 -12.47
CA MET A 851 21.56 -13.73 -13.34
C MET A 851 22.04 -13.87 -14.79
N GLU A 852 23.32 -14.18 -14.97
CA GLU A 852 23.95 -14.54 -16.23
C GLU A 852 23.32 -15.77 -16.90
N ASP A 853 23.00 -16.83 -16.17
CA ASP A 853 22.36 -18.03 -16.72
C ASP A 853 20.87 -17.80 -17.07
N ARG A 854 20.14 -17.01 -16.27
CA ARG A 854 18.75 -16.62 -16.60
C ARG A 854 18.72 -15.79 -17.87
N ARG A 855 19.69 -14.90 -18.02
CA ARG A 855 19.88 -14.07 -19.19
C ARG A 855 20.32 -14.91 -20.40
N ALA A 856 21.29 -15.80 -20.24
CA ALA A 856 21.73 -16.71 -21.29
C ALA A 856 20.56 -17.58 -21.80
N LEU A 857 19.67 -18.00 -20.89
CA LEU A 857 18.45 -18.70 -21.24
C LEU A 857 17.45 -17.81 -21.99
N LEU A 858 17.24 -16.56 -21.55
CA LEU A 858 16.41 -15.58 -22.25
C LEU A 858 16.96 -15.30 -23.66
N GLU A 859 18.27 -15.10 -23.79
CA GLU A 859 18.97 -14.92 -25.06
C GLU A 859 18.85 -16.17 -25.95
N ARG A 860 18.96 -17.38 -25.37
CA ARG A 860 18.73 -18.66 -26.07
C ARG A 860 17.31 -18.73 -26.61
N TYR A 861 16.30 -18.48 -25.76
CA TYR A 861 14.90 -18.49 -26.18
C TYR A 861 14.64 -17.47 -27.28
N HIS A 862 15.11 -16.23 -27.11
CA HIS A 862 14.95 -15.17 -28.10
C HIS A 862 15.63 -15.54 -29.43
N ARG A 863 16.86 -16.06 -29.40
CA ARG A 863 17.59 -16.48 -30.62
C ARG A 863 16.84 -17.56 -31.40
N GLU A 864 16.33 -18.59 -30.73
CA GLU A 864 15.59 -19.68 -31.36
C GLU A 864 14.22 -19.23 -31.88
N ILE A 865 13.51 -18.36 -31.16
CA ILE A 865 12.28 -17.71 -31.62
C ILE A 865 12.55 -16.91 -32.90
N MET A 866 13.59 -16.09 -32.91
CA MET A 866 13.95 -15.29 -34.09
C MET A 866 14.37 -16.15 -35.29
N LYS A 867 15.01 -17.31 -35.07
CA LYS A 867 15.27 -18.29 -36.13
C LYS A 867 13.97 -18.82 -36.74
N ARG A 868 12.98 -19.17 -35.92
CA ARG A 868 11.66 -19.65 -36.40
C ARG A 868 10.93 -18.56 -37.19
N ILE A 869 10.84 -17.35 -36.64
CA ILE A 869 10.21 -16.20 -37.31
C ILE A 869 10.86 -15.95 -38.69
N LYS A 870 12.19 -16.00 -38.79
CA LYS A 870 12.90 -15.84 -40.07
C LYS A 870 12.63 -16.94 -41.08
N LYS A 871 12.41 -18.19 -40.64
CA LYS A 871 12.07 -19.30 -41.54
C LYS A 871 10.70 -19.10 -42.17
N GLU A 872 9.72 -18.66 -41.40
CA GLU A 872 8.37 -18.44 -41.91
C GLU A 872 8.20 -17.18 -42.74
N ILE A 873 8.91 -16.08 -42.45
CA ILE A 873 8.83 -14.88 -43.31
C ILE A 873 9.39 -15.15 -44.72
N LYS A 874 10.23 -16.19 -44.87
CA LYS A 874 10.82 -16.61 -46.16
C LYS A 874 10.01 -17.67 -46.91
N SER A 875 9.03 -18.30 -46.26
CA SER A 875 8.11 -19.29 -46.85
C SER A 875 6.78 -18.65 -47.17
#